data_AF-A0A9E7PRY0-F1
#
_entry.id   AF-A0A9E7PRY0-F1
#
_cell.length_a   1.000
_cell.length_b   1.000
_cell.length_c   1.000
_cell.angle_alpha   90.00
_cell.angle_beta   90.00
_cell.angle_gamma   90.00
#
_symmetry.space_group_name_H-M   'P 1'
#
loop_
_entity.id
_entity.type
_entity.pdbx_description
1 polymer ?
#
loop_
_entity_poly.entity_id
_entity_poly.type
_entity_poly.pdbx_seq_one_letter_code
_entity_poly.pdbx_strand_id
1 'polypeptide(L)'
;MNSGIERERQLTIRQHLDNLRCEIDIKNFPKTVRYLRGNGFLPDISDLIYLQQLRPFRDGTFSISLSALQFILELIKKRSVTGILDPYGGYGIYDAWLAQNLPDNQMDIVTPYSGIHELIDPLKIPNLKIINENVPNGIEKLSGTYDAIISALPIGAKNEKRTYKFENNQIELTDDPSFLSIVELEPFLSANGFFALVVPHKFYINDRKNSVYQNLDKFGLHISALLRFQPGSIAGTGIGFKLVIIERKPYDKLFVAEVPEGYDTQVELINRLNERRQGKTPSQGRLVIPDQFYGLSALEAKERYGKLVRNKGLEPVLFSDAVPEILHPRSRSGNTSDVHFEENPNCLYLPIGGTKDATTSQDIFLEDKRLYLQLFVNPEIVLPDYLAGFLNTPAGQSLRQMCTKGSINKVRLQLLNQNKLHLPSIEEQRLVLEADNKINILKKDLSDIKSQLWDQPKESTKVFESLERLNHEDRFSDWIETLPFPLASILRLYLTSDSTNKDRYERLLHFFEALTQFYATIHISAFSSNSGIWEENREYILKTLSDQNLSVKRSSFGLWRIINEKLSANLRKMLKSDEIEIAFELYATSDIKTLEMLSSGELISILQKVNKHRNQWKGHGGAVTANDASERLRTLKDELGRFREITGKGFNRYQLIEPKSMTSPDGLTFLTYIRRVIGSNPQLEQDDIEISLPVATDQLYLYAPEYNKVRKLVPIIRLHDTLQPTSYFYNRLESSGSVFISYQFSTEPEIHYDNESLLSLIEDLSFKQWDS
;
A
#
# COMPACT_ATOMS: atom_id res chain seq x y z
N MET A 1 -12.21 -7.14 -26.14
CA MET A 1 -12.36 -6.38 -27.41
C MET A 1 -12.58 -4.89 -27.17
N ASN A 2 -13.26 -4.43 -26.11
CA ASN A 2 -13.43 -2.99 -25.82
C ASN A 2 -12.17 -2.24 -25.33
N SER A 3 -11.16 -2.93 -24.80
CA SER A 3 -9.97 -2.29 -24.20
C SER A 3 -9.05 -1.59 -25.21
N GLY A 4 -9.01 -2.03 -26.48
CA GLY A 4 -8.15 -1.43 -27.51
C GLY A 4 -8.65 -0.05 -27.95
N ILE A 5 -9.95 0.06 -28.22
CA ILE A 5 -10.60 1.31 -28.64
C ILE A 5 -10.57 2.33 -27.51
N GLU A 6 -10.84 1.90 -26.28
CA GLU A 6 -10.78 2.77 -25.10
C GLU A 6 -9.36 3.31 -24.88
N ARG A 7 -8.33 2.48 -25.07
CA ARG A 7 -6.93 2.89 -24.99
C ARG A 7 -6.55 3.90 -26.08
N GLU A 8 -7.00 3.72 -27.32
CA GLU A 8 -6.77 4.70 -28.39
C GLU A 8 -7.43 6.05 -28.11
N ARG A 9 -8.66 6.05 -27.57
CA ARG A 9 -9.34 7.29 -27.15
C ARG A 9 -8.61 7.98 -26.00
N GLN A 10 -8.20 7.22 -24.96
CA GLN A 10 -7.42 7.76 -23.85
C GLN A 10 -6.07 8.33 -24.29
N LEU A 11 -5.39 7.69 -25.25
CA LEU A 11 -4.17 8.21 -25.87
C LEU A 11 -4.43 9.50 -26.65
N THR A 12 -5.54 9.58 -27.37
CA THR A 12 -5.96 10.78 -28.11
C THR A 12 -6.25 11.94 -27.15
N ILE A 13 -6.96 11.66 -26.04
CA ILE A 13 -7.19 12.62 -24.95
C ILE A 13 -5.86 13.11 -24.37
N ARG A 14 -4.94 12.20 -24.03
CA ARG A 14 -3.61 12.56 -23.51
C ARG A 14 -2.87 13.48 -24.49
N GLN A 15 -2.90 13.17 -25.78
CA GLN A 15 -2.28 14.01 -26.82
C GLN A 15 -2.86 15.43 -26.85
N HIS A 16 -4.20 15.56 -26.81
CA HIS A 16 -4.83 16.88 -26.74
C HIS A 16 -4.47 17.63 -25.45
N LEU A 17 -4.40 16.93 -24.30
CA LEU A 17 -4.02 17.53 -23.02
C LEU A 17 -2.55 17.97 -22.96
N ASP A 18 -1.65 17.24 -23.61
CA ASP A 18 -0.24 17.63 -23.69
C ASP A 18 -0.06 18.88 -24.56
N ASN A 19 -0.82 19.01 -25.66
CA ASN A 19 -0.87 20.22 -26.50
C ASN A 19 -1.42 21.44 -25.75
N LEU A 20 -2.26 21.21 -24.73
CA LEU A 20 -2.91 22.23 -23.92
C LEU A 20 -2.03 22.83 -22.81
N ARG A 21 -0.85 22.25 -22.51
CA ARG A 21 -0.01 22.63 -21.36
C ARG A 21 0.43 24.10 -21.35
N CYS A 22 0.26 24.85 -22.46
CA CYS A 22 0.61 26.26 -22.57
C CYS A 22 -0.57 27.27 -22.52
N GLU A 23 -1.85 26.86 -22.67
CA GLU A 23 -2.92 27.82 -23.00
C GLU A 23 -4.21 27.75 -22.16
N ILE A 24 -4.56 26.62 -21.53
CA ILE A 24 -5.79 26.49 -20.74
C ILE A 24 -5.47 25.88 -19.38
N ASP A 25 -6.09 26.40 -18.32
CA ASP A 25 -6.06 25.74 -17.00
C ASP A 25 -6.74 24.37 -17.13
N ILE A 26 -5.95 23.31 -17.30
CA ILE A 26 -6.36 21.90 -17.30
C ILE A 26 -7.11 21.56 -15.99
N LYS A 27 -7.17 22.46 -15.00
CA LYS A 27 -7.96 22.32 -13.77
C LYS A 27 -9.41 22.82 -13.90
N ASN A 28 -9.84 23.45 -14.99
CA ASN A 28 -11.25 23.80 -15.24
C ASN A 28 -11.96 22.76 -16.13
N PHE A 29 -12.84 21.93 -15.56
CA PHE A 29 -13.37 20.73 -16.23
C PHE A 29 -14.26 21.03 -17.43
N PRO A 30 -15.29 21.89 -17.32
CA PRO A 30 -16.07 22.32 -18.47
C PRO A 30 -15.23 22.93 -19.59
N LYS A 31 -14.22 23.76 -19.28
CA LYS A 31 -13.36 24.38 -20.30
C LYS A 31 -12.56 23.34 -21.09
N THR A 32 -12.03 22.32 -20.43
CA THR A 32 -11.29 21.24 -21.10
C THR A 32 -12.19 20.44 -22.03
N VAL A 33 -13.40 20.08 -21.58
CA VAL A 33 -14.36 19.34 -22.42
C VAL A 33 -14.80 20.19 -23.62
N ARG A 34 -15.04 21.49 -23.41
CA ARG A 34 -15.35 22.44 -24.49
C ARG A 34 -14.23 22.52 -25.53
N TYR A 35 -12.97 22.55 -25.08
CA TYR A 35 -11.83 22.55 -25.98
C TYR A 35 -11.76 21.25 -26.81
N LEU A 36 -11.90 20.09 -26.17
CA LEU A 36 -11.87 18.80 -26.88
C LEU A 36 -12.94 18.76 -27.97
N ARG A 37 -14.17 19.15 -27.63
CA ARG A 37 -15.29 19.24 -28.58
C ARG A 37 -15.03 20.26 -29.69
N GLY A 38 -14.45 21.41 -29.36
CA GLY A 38 -14.04 22.42 -30.33
C GLY A 38 -12.96 21.94 -31.32
N ASN A 39 -12.18 20.93 -30.94
CA ASN A 39 -11.16 20.29 -31.78
C ASN A 39 -11.67 18.97 -32.43
N GLY A 40 -12.97 18.74 -32.45
CA GLY A 40 -13.58 17.59 -33.13
C GLY A 40 -13.55 16.28 -32.33
N PHE A 41 -12.98 16.25 -31.12
CA PHE A 41 -13.10 15.10 -30.23
C PHE A 41 -14.38 15.20 -29.41
N LEU A 42 -15.33 14.30 -29.64
CA LEU A 42 -16.58 14.22 -28.87
C LEU A 42 -16.41 13.17 -27.75
N PRO A 43 -16.17 13.59 -26.49
CA PRO A 43 -16.00 12.65 -25.39
C PRO A 43 -17.30 11.91 -25.12
N ASP A 44 -17.23 10.59 -25.02
CA ASP A 44 -18.31 9.79 -24.45
C ASP A 44 -18.21 9.78 -22.92
N ILE A 45 -19.07 9.00 -22.26
CA ILE A 45 -19.10 8.97 -20.80
C ILE A 45 -17.83 8.37 -20.18
N SER A 46 -17.25 7.36 -20.82
CA SER A 46 -16.03 6.72 -20.34
C SER A 46 -14.84 7.69 -20.43
N ASP A 47 -14.79 8.48 -21.52
CA ASP A 47 -13.81 9.54 -21.66
C ASP A 47 -13.96 10.63 -20.59
N LEU A 48 -15.19 11.02 -20.25
CA LEU A 48 -15.47 12.01 -19.20
C LEU A 48 -15.04 11.51 -17.81
N ILE A 49 -15.29 10.23 -17.50
CA ILE A 49 -14.81 9.58 -16.26
C ILE A 49 -13.28 9.60 -16.22
N TYR A 50 -12.64 9.18 -17.31
CA TYR A 50 -11.18 9.17 -17.42
C TYR A 50 -10.59 10.59 -17.24
N LEU A 51 -11.16 11.60 -17.91
CA LEU A 51 -10.77 13.00 -17.76
C LEU A 51 -10.93 13.53 -16.33
N GLN A 52 -11.95 13.06 -15.60
CA GLN A 52 -12.17 13.43 -14.20
C GLN A 52 -11.14 12.75 -13.28
N GLN A 53 -10.74 11.51 -13.55
CA GLN A 53 -9.71 10.78 -12.79
C GLN A 53 -8.31 11.39 -12.92
N LEU A 54 -8.00 12.04 -14.06
CA LEU A 54 -6.71 12.70 -14.27
C LEU A 54 -6.50 13.97 -13.44
N ARG A 55 -7.48 14.40 -12.62
CA ARG A 55 -7.40 15.69 -11.92
C ARG A 55 -7.07 15.61 -10.45
N PRO A 56 -6.30 16.58 -9.92
CA PRO A 56 -6.15 16.77 -8.49
C PRO A 56 -7.45 17.31 -7.87
N PHE A 57 -7.63 17.00 -6.58
CA PHE A 57 -8.76 17.40 -5.75
C PHE A 57 -8.97 18.93 -5.73
N ARG A 58 -10.16 19.40 -6.14
CA ARG A 58 -10.62 20.79 -5.98
C ARG A 58 -12.06 20.80 -5.45
N ASP A 59 -12.34 21.80 -4.62
CA ASP A 59 -13.68 22.14 -4.12
C ASP A 59 -14.41 21.02 -3.34
N GLY A 60 -13.67 20.12 -2.70
CA GLY A 60 -14.27 19.04 -1.89
C GLY A 60 -14.72 17.82 -2.69
N THR A 61 -14.59 17.85 -4.02
CA THR A 61 -15.01 16.78 -4.94
C THR A 61 -13.86 15.82 -5.23
N PHE A 62 -14.14 14.53 -5.21
CA PHE A 62 -13.19 13.46 -5.50
C PHE A 62 -13.75 12.54 -6.59
N SER A 63 -12.86 11.77 -7.23
CA SER A 63 -13.24 10.92 -8.35
C SER A 63 -13.35 9.46 -7.93
N ILE A 64 -14.48 8.82 -8.21
CA ILE A 64 -14.69 7.38 -7.95
C ILE A 64 -14.17 6.58 -9.15
N SER A 65 -13.42 5.50 -8.89
CA SER A 65 -12.99 4.56 -9.93
C SER A 65 -14.17 3.83 -10.57
N LEU A 66 -14.01 3.42 -11.83
CA LEU A 66 -15.05 2.67 -12.54
C LEU A 66 -15.40 1.36 -11.84
N SER A 67 -14.41 0.70 -11.23
CA SER A 67 -14.59 -0.50 -10.40
C SER A 67 -15.52 -0.26 -9.19
N ALA A 68 -15.34 0.86 -8.48
CA ALA A 68 -16.22 1.22 -7.36
C ALA A 68 -17.63 1.62 -7.83
N LEU A 69 -17.78 2.29 -8.98
CA LEU A 69 -19.10 2.56 -9.59
C LEU A 69 -19.78 1.27 -10.05
N GLN A 70 -19.03 0.31 -10.59
CA GLN A 70 -19.53 -1.00 -10.98
C GLN A 70 -20.09 -1.76 -9.76
N PHE A 71 -19.45 -1.67 -8.60
CA PHE A 71 -19.99 -2.26 -7.37
C PHE A 71 -21.34 -1.64 -6.98
N ILE A 72 -21.45 -0.31 -7.05
CA ILE A 72 -22.70 0.40 -6.77
C ILE A 72 -23.79 -0.01 -7.78
N LEU A 73 -23.47 -0.09 -9.07
CA LEU A 73 -24.37 -0.55 -10.12
C LEU A 73 -24.94 -1.95 -9.83
N GLU A 74 -24.09 -2.91 -9.47
CA GLU A 74 -24.53 -4.28 -9.16
C GLU A 74 -25.35 -4.33 -7.86
N LEU A 75 -25.05 -3.48 -6.87
CA LEU A 75 -25.85 -3.35 -5.66
C LEU A 75 -27.28 -2.87 -5.98
N ILE A 76 -27.41 -1.87 -6.86
CA ILE A 76 -28.71 -1.35 -7.33
C ILE A 76 -29.49 -2.45 -8.06
N LYS A 77 -28.87 -3.12 -9.03
CA LYS A 77 -29.50 -4.21 -9.80
C LYS A 77 -30.01 -5.32 -8.88
N LYS A 78 -29.19 -5.74 -7.91
CA LYS A 78 -29.55 -6.82 -6.98
C LYS A 78 -30.73 -6.47 -6.08
N ARG A 79 -30.95 -5.19 -5.80
CA ARG A 79 -32.03 -4.70 -4.93
C ARG A 79 -33.28 -4.26 -5.68
N SER A 80 -33.34 -4.45 -7.00
CA SER A 80 -34.51 -4.13 -7.84
C SER A 80 -35.04 -2.70 -7.62
N VAL A 81 -34.10 -1.76 -7.44
CA VAL A 81 -34.35 -0.33 -7.28
C VAL A 81 -35.06 0.20 -8.52
N THR A 82 -35.96 1.19 -8.39
CA THR A 82 -36.60 1.86 -9.53
C THR A 82 -36.27 3.35 -9.60
N GLY A 83 -36.41 4.08 -8.49
CA GLY A 83 -36.04 5.50 -8.39
C GLY A 83 -34.74 5.70 -7.61
N ILE A 84 -33.81 6.47 -8.19
CA ILE A 84 -32.50 6.78 -7.62
C ILE A 84 -32.34 8.30 -7.50
N LEU A 85 -31.77 8.76 -6.39
CA LEU A 85 -31.42 10.16 -6.17
C LEU A 85 -29.93 10.29 -5.82
N ASP A 86 -29.21 11.18 -6.51
CA ASP A 86 -27.95 11.73 -6.01
C ASP A 86 -28.12 13.19 -5.57
N PRO A 87 -28.14 13.47 -4.24
CA PRO A 87 -28.25 14.82 -3.72
C PRO A 87 -26.99 15.69 -3.95
N TYR A 88 -25.84 15.10 -4.27
CA TYR A 88 -24.58 15.81 -4.53
C TYR A 88 -23.93 15.33 -5.83
N GLY A 89 -24.68 15.33 -6.93
CA GLY A 89 -24.25 14.75 -8.21
C GLY A 89 -23.02 15.42 -8.86
N GLY A 90 -22.48 16.51 -8.30
CA GLY A 90 -21.28 17.16 -8.83
C GLY A 90 -21.47 17.59 -10.29
N TYR A 91 -20.62 17.10 -11.19
CA TYR A 91 -20.76 17.30 -12.64
C TYR A 91 -21.70 16.30 -13.34
N GLY A 92 -22.38 15.42 -12.60
CA GLY A 92 -23.35 14.43 -13.09
C GLY A 92 -22.76 13.26 -13.87
N ILE A 93 -21.43 13.12 -13.91
CA ILE A 93 -20.74 12.18 -14.80
C ILE A 93 -20.99 10.74 -14.34
N TYR A 94 -20.92 10.49 -13.04
CA TYR A 94 -21.18 9.16 -12.47
C TYR A 94 -22.65 8.79 -12.54
N ASP A 95 -23.53 9.75 -12.31
CA ASP A 95 -24.98 9.58 -12.41
C ASP A 95 -25.41 9.27 -13.83
N ALA A 96 -24.84 9.99 -14.80
CA ALA A 96 -25.01 9.71 -16.21
C ALA A 96 -24.53 8.29 -16.55
N TRP A 97 -23.43 7.83 -15.96
CA TRP A 97 -22.91 6.49 -16.23
C TRP A 97 -23.82 5.42 -15.64
N LEU A 98 -24.30 5.63 -14.42
CA LEU A 98 -25.29 4.74 -13.79
C LEU A 98 -26.59 4.71 -14.59
N ALA A 99 -27.14 5.88 -14.96
CA ALA A 99 -28.38 6.00 -15.74
C ALA A 99 -28.29 5.32 -17.11
N GLN A 100 -27.13 5.42 -17.80
CA GLN A 100 -26.91 4.71 -19.06
C GLN A 100 -26.86 3.18 -18.90
N ASN A 101 -26.36 2.69 -17.75
CA ASN A 101 -26.31 1.26 -17.44
C ASN A 101 -27.59 0.73 -16.73
N LEU A 102 -28.54 1.62 -16.45
CA LEU A 102 -29.82 1.35 -15.80
C LEU A 102 -30.96 2.07 -16.55
N PRO A 103 -31.21 1.72 -17.83
CA PRO A 103 -32.14 2.47 -18.68
C PRO A 103 -33.60 2.46 -18.17
N ASP A 104 -33.96 1.45 -17.36
CA ASP A 104 -35.30 1.30 -16.79
C ASP A 104 -35.47 2.04 -15.44
N ASN A 105 -34.40 2.64 -14.92
CA ASN A 105 -34.40 3.35 -13.64
C ASN A 105 -34.49 4.87 -13.84
N GLN A 106 -35.32 5.53 -13.03
CA GLN A 106 -35.34 6.99 -12.97
C GLN A 106 -34.19 7.48 -12.09
N MET A 107 -33.33 8.36 -12.63
CA MET A 107 -32.21 8.97 -11.92
C MET A 107 -32.43 10.48 -11.78
N ASP A 108 -32.55 10.97 -10.55
CA ASP A 108 -32.63 12.40 -10.26
C ASP A 108 -31.32 12.85 -9.61
N ILE A 109 -30.79 14.00 -10.04
CA ILE A 109 -29.57 14.58 -9.46
C ILE A 109 -29.81 16.00 -8.99
N VAL A 110 -29.27 16.34 -7.81
CA VAL A 110 -29.24 17.70 -7.28
C VAL A 110 -27.78 18.17 -7.30
N THR A 111 -27.55 19.34 -7.88
CA THR A 111 -26.19 19.88 -8.01
C THR A 111 -26.17 21.40 -8.16
N PRO A 112 -25.26 22.12 -7.48
CA PRO A 112 -25.10 23.56 -7.68
C PRO A 112 -24.22 23.90 -8.89
N TYR A 113 -23.69 22.90 -9.62
CA TYR A 113 -22.72 23.13 -10.69
C TYR A 113 -23.38 23.54 -12.00
N SER A 114 -23.36 24.83 -12.31
CA SER A 114 -23.97 25.40 -13.52
C SER A 114 -23.44 24.84 -14.85
N GLY A 115 -22.22 24.30 -14.88
CA GLY A 115 -21.61 23.69 -16.06
C GLY A 115 -22.10 22.29 -16.40
N ILE A 116 -22.99 21.69 -15.60
CA ILE A 116 -23.43 20.31 -15.79
C ILE A 116 -24.15 20.06 -17.13
N HIS A 117 -25.05 20.96 -17.53
CA HIS A 117 -25.81 20.82 -18.78
C HIS A 117 -24.91 20.77 -20.00
N GLU A 118 -23.86 21.58 -20.02
CA GLU A 118 -22.86 21.53 -21.08
C GLU A 118 -22.20 20.15 -21.16
N LEU A 119 -21.96 19.49 -20.04
CA LEU A 119 -21.29 18.20 -19.99
C LEU A 119 -22.23 17.04 -20.38
N ILE A 120 -23.42 17.02 -19.79
CA ILE A 120 -24.31 15.85 -19.77
C ILE A 120 -25.37 15.88 -20.88
N ASP A 121 -25.94 17.04 -21.22
CA ASP A 121 -27.01 17.11 -22.24
C ASP A 121 -26.59 16.51 -23.61
N PRO A 122 -25.33 16.66 -24.08
CA PRO A 122 -24.87 16.04 -25.32
C PRO A 122 -24.89 14.50 -25.32
N LEU A 123 -24.89 13.86 -24.14
CA LEU A 123 -24.95 12.40 -23.99
C LEU A 123 -26.37 11.85 -24.22
N LYS A 124 -27.41 12.71 -24.19
CA LYS A 124 -28.82 12.37 -24.48
C LYS A 124 -29.35 11.19 -23.64
N ILE A 125 -29.17 11.26 -22.32
CA ILE A 125 -29.58 10.21 -21.38
C ILE A 125 -31.01 10.50 -20.91
N PRO A 126 -32.04 9.76 -21.36
CA PRO A 126 -33.44 10.16 -21.22
C PRO A 126 -34.00 9.97 -19.80
N ASN A 127 -33.41 9.07 -19.03
CA ASN A 127 -33.83 8.71 -17.67
C ASN A 127 -33.08 9.49 -16.58
N LEU A 128 -32.33 10.53 -16.96
CA LEU A 128 -31.58 11.40 -16.04
C LEU A 128 -32.23 12.79 -15.97
N LYS A 129 -32.65 13.19 -14.76
CA LYS A 129 -33.23 14.51 -14.48
C LYS A 129 -32.29 15.35 -13.64
N ILE A 130 -31.95 16.53 -14.12
CA ILE A 130 -31.01 17.45 -13.47
C ILE A 130 -31.75 18.57 -12.73
N ILE A 131 -31.49 18.69 -11.42
CA ILE A 131 -31.97 19.78 -10.56
C ILE A 131 -30.75 20.64 -10.20
N ASN A 132 -30.57 21.74 -10.94
CA ASN A 132 -29.43 22.63 -10.79
C ASN A 132 -29.62 23.63 -9.62
N GLU A 133 -29.54 23.12 -8.40
CA GLU A 133 -29.70 23.83 -7.12
C GLU A 133 -28.75 23.28 -6.06
N ASN A 134 -28.53 24.03 -4.97
CA ASN A 134 -27.93 23.44 -3.77
C ASN A 134 -28.91 22.47 -3.08
N VAL A 135 -28.41 21.58 -2.22
CA VAL A 135 -29.25 20.56 -1.57
C VAL A 135 -30.46 21.15 -0.83
N PRO A 136 -30.32 22.18 0.02
CA PRO A 136 -31.47 22.73 0.74
C PRO A 136 -32.61 23.18 -0.19
N ASN A 137 -32.31 23.86 -1.31
CA ASN A 137 -33.32 24.31 -2.25
C ASN A 137 -33.77 23.21 -3.23
N GLY A 138 -32.87 22.28 -3.56
CA GLY A 138 -33.12 21.19 -4.49
C GLY A 138 -34.08 20.16 -3.93
N ILE A 139 -34.00 19.91 -2.61
CA ILE A 139 -34.91 19.01 -1.90
C ILE A 139 -36.39 19.46 -2.04
N GLU A 140 -36.66 20.77 -2.05
CA GLU A 140 -38.01 21.31 -2.24
C GLU A 140 -38.61 21.02 -3.62
N LYS A 141 -37.74 20.68 -4.60
CA LYS A 141 -38.13 20.36 -5.98
C LYS A 141 -38.23 18.86 -6.24
N LEU A 142 -37.91 18.03 -5.25
CA LEU A 142 -38.07 16.58 -5.34
C LEU A 142 -39.54 16.21 -5.21
N SER A 143 -39.96 15.21 -5.99
CA SER A 143 -41.34 14.72 -5.99
C SER A 143 -41.34 13.22 -5.73
N GLY A 144 -41.89 12.80 -4.60
CA GLY A 144 -42.03 11.40 -4.23
C GLY A 144 -40.86 10.84 -3.43
N THR A 145 -40.76 9.51 -3.39
CA THR A 145 -39.74 8.77 -2.65
C THR A 145 -38.84 7.99 -3.59
N TYR A 146 -37.61 7.74 -3.16
CA TYR A 146 -36.58 7.01 -3.90
C TYR A 146 -36.24 5.69 -3.19
N ASP A 147 -35.98 4.66 -3.98
CA ASP A 147 -35.56 3.34 -3.48
C ASP A 147 -34.06 3.31 -3.15
N ALA A 148 -33.28 4.18 -3.78
CA ALA A 148 -31.88 4.35 -3.45
C ALA A 148 -31.50 5.84 -3.44
N ILE A 149 -30.80 6.27 -2.40
CA ILE A 149 -30.14 7.57 -2.34
C ILE A 149 -28.63 7.32 -2.34
N ILE A 150 -27.97 7.65 -3.43
CA ILE A 150 -26.59 7.25 -3.71
C ILE A 150 -25.77 8.50 -3.95
N SER A 151 -24.64 8.66 -3.26
CA SER A 151 -23.86 9.89 -3.40
C SER A 151 -22.43 9.76 -2.93
N ALA A 152 -21.53 10.50 -3.57
CA ALA A 152 -20.23 10.84 -3.01
C ALA A 152 -20.31 12.17 -2.25
N LEU A 153 -20.42 12.08 -0.92
CA LEU A 153 -20.63 13.27 -0.10
C LEU A 153 -19.39 14.18 -0.13
N PRO A 154 -19.56 15.49 -0.38
CA PRO A 154 -18.44 16.43 -0.40
C PRO A 154 -17.74 16.48 0.96
N ILE A 155 -16.43 16.70 0.95
CA ILE A 155 -15.63 16.72 2.17
C ILE A 155 -15.01 18.09 2.44
N GLY A 156 -14.69 18.35 3.70
CA GLY A 156 -13.91 19.53 4.12
C GLY A 156 -14.73 20.78 4.45
N ALA A 157 -16.07 20.66 4.46
CA ALA A 157 -16.93 21.73 4.94
C ALA A 157 -16.78 21.93 6.46
N LYS A 158 -17.03 23.16 6.92
CA LYS A 158 -17.08 23.47 8.35
C LYS A 158 -18.35 22.86 8.95
N ASN A 159 -18.25 22.31 10.16
CA ASN A 159 -19.41 21.77 10.85
C ASN A 159 -20.48 22.87 11.06
N GLU A 160 -21.73 22.50 10.80
CA GLU A 160 -22.91 23.31 11.06
C GLU A 160 -23.72 22.71 12.19
N LYS A 161 -24.51 23.55 12.86
CA LYS A 161 -25.44 23.13 13.91
C LYS A 161 -26.87 23.32 13.40
N ARG A 162 -27.65 22.24 13.38
CA ARG A 162 -29.04 22.23 12.91
C ARG A 162 -29.93 21.51 13.92
N THR A 163 -31.19 21.96 14.03
CA THR A 163 -32.17 21.38 14.94
C THR A 163 -33.31 20.76 14.14
N TYR A 164 -33.58 19.50 14.41
CA TYR A 164 -34.61 18.71 13.74
C TYR A 164 -35.74 18.39 14.71
N LYS A 165 -36.98 18.39 14.20
CA LYS A 165 -38.16 17.94 14.95
C LYS A 165 -38.50 16.53 14.50
N PHE A 166 -38.52 15.58 15.43
CA PHE A 166 -38.88 14.20 15.16
C PHE A 166 -39.71 13.64 16.32
N GLU A 167 -40.87 13.05 16.05
CA GLU A 167 -41.77 12.42 17.03
C GLU A 167 -41.91 13.19 18.37
N ASN A 168 -42.16 14.50 18.28
CA ASN A 168 -42.30 15.45 19.41
C ASN A 168 -41.02 15.82 20.19
N ASN A 169 -39.85 15.32 19.80
CA ASN A 169 -38.56 15.72 20.34
C ASN A 169 -37.84 16.72 19.43
N GLN A 170 -37.07 17.63 20.04
CA GLN A 170 -36.09 18.44 19.33
C GLN A 170 -34.72 17.79 19.47
N ILE A 171 -34.12 17.43 18.34
CA ILE A 171 -32.80 16.82 18.28
C ILE A 171 -31.87 17.84 17.62
N GLU A 172 -30.86 18.27 18.37
CA GLU A 172 -29.82 19.15 17.89
C GLU A 172 -28.62 18.33 17.42
N LEU A 173 -28.22 18.53 16.17
CA LEU A 173 -27.06 17.89 15.57
C LEU A 173 -26.00 18.93 15.21
N THR A 174 -24.73 18.52 15.26
CA THR A 174 -23.59 19.35 14.83
C THR A 174 -22.59 18.51 14.05
N ASP A 175 -22.60 18.64 12.73
CA ASP A 175 -21.74 17.85 11.84
C ASP A 175 -21.46 18.55 10.51
N ASP A 176 -20.72 17.89 9.63
CA ASP A 176 -20.54 18.31 8.24
C ASP A 176 -21.93 18.50 7.57
N PRO A 177 -22.17 19.59 6.82
CA PRO A 177 -23.45 19.84 6.15
C PRO A 177 -23.90 18.69 5.25
N SER A 178 -22.96 17.99 4.62
CA SER A 178 -23.25 16.81 3.81
C SER A 178 -23.80 15.64 4.65
N PHE A 179 -23.33 15.47 5.88
CA PHE A 179 -23.87 14.45 6.79
C PHE A 179 -25.23 14.85 7.36
N LEU A 180 -25.43 16.14 7.65
CA LEU A 180 -26.72 16.67 8.11
C LEU A 180 -27.82 16.43 7.07
N SER A 181 -27.48 16.50 5.77
CA SER A 181 -28.42 16.23 4.69
C SER A 181 -29.00 14.81 4.70
N ILE A 182 -28.32 13.82 5.31
CA ILE A 182 -28.84 12.45 5.44
C ILE A 182 -30.18 12.45 6.20
N VAL A 183 -30.28 13.28 7.23
CA VAL A 183 -31.51 13.44 8.03
C VAL A 183 -32.57 14.20 7.24
N GLU A 184 -32.17 15.18 6.43
CA GLU A 184 -33.09 15.97 5.59
C GLU A 184 -33.67 15.16 4.43
N LEU A 185 -32.94 14.14 3.98
CA LEU A 185 -33.33 13.24 2.89
C LEU A 185 -34.11 12.01 3.37
N GLU A 186 -34.17 11.76 4.69
CA GLU A 186 -34.93 10.66 5.27
C GLU A 186 -36.38 10.59 4.77
N PRO A 187 -37.15 11.70 4.68
CA PRO A 187 -38.54 11.66 4.20
C PRO A 187 -38.69 11.23 2.74
N PHE A 188 -37.62 11.37 1.94
CA PHE A 188 -37.58 11.00 0.54
C PHE A 188 -37.16 9.54 0.34
N LEU A 189 -36.80 8.82 1.40
CA LEU A 189 -36.43 7.41 1.31
C LEU A 189 -37.67 6.52 1.40
N SER A 190 -37.85 5.64 0.41
CA SER A 190 -38.96 4.67 0.40
C SER A 190 -38.87 3.69 1.59
N ALA A 191 -39.96 2.96 1.86
CA ALA A 191 -40.03 2.08 3.04
C ALA A 191 -38.95 0.97 3.06
N ASN A 192 -38.60 0.45 1.88
CA ASN A 192 -37.51 -0.51 1.69
C ASN A 192 -36.25 0.12 1.07
N GLY A 193 -36.23 1.46 0.99
CA GLY A 193 -35.14 2.19 0.39
C GLY A 193 -33.88 2.14 1.25
N PHE A 194 -32.74 2.44 0.61
CA PHE A 194 -31.45 2.54 1.30
C PHE A 194 -30.64 3.74 0.83
N PHE A 195 -29.79 4.25 1.71
CA PHE A 195 -28.68 5.11 1.34
C PHE A 195 -27.45 4.27 1.00
N ALA A 196 -26.71 4.65 -0.04
CA ALA A 196 -25.38 4.15 -0.34
C ALA A 196 -24.41 5.32 -0.54
N LEU A 197 -23.70 5.70 0.53
CA LEU A 197 -22.96 6.96 0.61
C LEU A 197 -21.46 6.70 0.68
N VAL A 198 -20.70 7.29 -0.23
CA VAL A 198 -19.25 7.34 -0.15
C VAL A 198 -18.85 8.45 0.80
N VAL A 199 -18.29 8.08 1.94
CA VAL A 199 -17.94 9.01 3.02
C VAL A 199 -16.49 8.85 3.46
N PRO A 200 -15.84 9.92 3.92
CA PRO A 200 -14.52 9.84 4.51
C PRO A 200 -14.56 9.08 5.84
N HIS A 201 -13.41 8.54 6.25
CA HIS A 201 -13.26 7.81 7.52
C HIS A 201 -13.88 8.54 8.73
N LYS A 202 -13.82 9.87 8.77
CA LYS A 202 -14.33 10.72 9.86
C LYS A 202 -15.81 10.49 10.21
N PHE A 203 -16.64 10.07 9.25
CA PHE A 203 -18.08 9.84 9.47
C PHE A 203 -18.35 8.85 10.60
N TYR A 204 -17.67 7.69 10.57
CA TYR A 204 -17.90 6.58 11.50
C TYR A 204 -17.15 6.72 12.83
N ILE A 205 -16.03 7.44 12.87
CA ILE A 205 -15.25 7.63 14.11
C ILE A 205 -15.71 8.84 14.94
N ASN A 206 -16.75 9.54 14.51
CA ASN A 206 -17.26 10.68 15.23
C ASN A 206 -18.02 10.21 16.48
N ASP A 207 -17.31 10.12 17.60
CA ASP A 207 -17.86 9.73 18.91
C ASP A 207 -18.58 10.92 19.61
N ARG A 208 -18.80 12.06 18.92
CA ARG A 208 -19.56 13.20 19.47
C ARG A 208 -21.03 12.85 19.59
N LYS A 209 -21.59 13.05 20.79
CA LYS A 209 -23.00 12.74 21.10
C LYS A 209 -24.03 13.42 20.19
N ASN A 210 -23.70 14.56 19.59
CA ASN A 210 -24.56 15.31 18.67
C ASN A 210 -24.16 15.14 17.19
N SER A 211 -23.33 14.17 16.85
CA SER A 211 -23.05 13.82 15.45
C SER A 211 -24.24 13.11 14.80
N VAL A 212 -24.31 13.15 13.47
CA VAL A 212 -25.35 12.41 12.73
C VAL A 212 -25.23 10.91 13.01
N TYR A 213 -24.01 10.37 12.95
CA TYR A 213 -23.72 8.96 13.19
C TYR A 213 -24.28 8.44 14.52
N GLN A 214 -24.12 9.18 15.62
CA GLN A 214 -24.59 8.80 16.97
C GLN A 214 -26.10 8.96 17.18
N ASN A 215 -26.84 9.49 16.19
CA ASN A 215 -28.26 9.80 16.33
C ASN A 215 -29.12 9.27 15.17
N LEU A 216 -28.56 8.50 14.23
CA LEU A 216 -29.31 7.96 13.08
C LEU A 216 -30.54 7.14 13.54
N ASP A 217 -30.38 6.36 14.60
CA ASP A 217 -31.42 5.52 15.20
C ASP A 217 -32.64 6.34 15.63
N LYS A 218 -32.43 7.56 16.14
CA LYS A 218 -33.50 8.48 16.52
C LYS A 218 -34.35 8.98 15.35
N PHE A 219 -33.85 8.84 14.12
CA PHE A 219 -34.56 9.17 12.88
C PHE A 219 -35.02 7.89 12.15
N GLY A 220 -35.01 6.73 12.81
CA GLY A 220 -35.40 5.45 12.19
C GLY A 220 -34.42 4.96 11.12
N LEU A 221 -33.17 5.43 11.16
CA LEU A 221 -32.12 5.06 10.22
C LEU A 221 -31.05 4.22 10.93
N HIS A 222 -30.60 3.15 10.27
CA HIS A 222 -29.64 2.20 10.83
C HIS A 222 -28.57 1.85 9.81
N ILE A 223 -27.32 1.84 10.24
CA ILE A 223 -26.21 1.44 9.37
C ILE A 223 -26.21 -0.08 9.25
N SER A 224 -26.48 -0.58 8.04
CA SER A 224 -26.50 -2.00 7.73
C SER A 224 -25.13 -2.52 7.30
N ALA A 225 -24.30 -1.67 6.69
CA ALA A 225 -22.95 -2.03 6.26
C ALA A 225 -21.94 -0.87 6.22
N LEU A 226 -20.67 -1.20 6.41
CA LEU A 226 -19.50 -0.34 6.18
C LEU A 226 -18.48 -1.08 5.31
N LEU A 227 -18.31 -0.63 4.07
CA LEU A 227 -17.41 -1.26 3.10
C LEU A 227 -16.21 -0.34 2.84
N ARG A 228 -14.99 -0.84 3.07
CA ARG A 228 -13.74 -0.11 2.79
C ARG A 228 -13.46 -0.15 1.28
N PHE A 229 -13.11 0.99 0.69
CA PHE A 229 -12.51 0.99 -0.65
C PHE A 229 -11.00 0.78 -0.55
N GLN A 230 -10.43 0.10 -1.53
CA GLN A 230 -8.98 -0.03 -1.70
C GLN A 230 -8.34 1.35 -1.96
N PRO A 231 -7.12 1.64 -1.47
CA PRO A 231 -6.43 2.87 -1.83
C PRO A 231 -6.23 2.98 -3.35
N GLY A 232 -6.58 4.14 -3.91
CA GLY A 232 -6.57 4.33 -5.37
C GLY A 232 -7.92 4.10 -6.05
N SER A 233 -8.90 3.45 -5.37
CA SER A 233 -10.29 3.41 -5.86
C SER A 233 -10.94 4.80 -5.90
N ILE A 234 -10.34 5.79 -5.26
CA ILE A 234 -10.74 7.19 -5.31
C ILE A 234 -9.51 8.02 -5.69
N ALA A 235 -9.60 8.74 -6.81
CA ALA A 235 -8.50 9.54 -7.32
C ALA A 235 -8.50 10.95 -6.72
N GLY A 236 -7.30 11.54 -6.64
CA GLY A 236 -7.08 12.93 -6.21
C GLY A 236 -6.86 13.13 -4.71
N THR A 237 -6.96 12.11 -3.87
CA THR A 237 -6.82 12.23 -2.41
C THR A 237 -6.21 10.98 -1.76
N GLY A 238 -5.37 11.18 -0.75
CA GLY A 238 -4.85 10.10 0.10
C GLY A 238 -5.79 9.68 1.23
N ILE A 239 -6.95 10.34 1.37
CA ILE A 239 -7.93 10.04 2.42
C ILE A 239 -8.62 8.70 2.11
N GLY A 240 -8.66 7.79 3.08
CA GLY A 240 -9.45 6.56 2.97
C GLY A 240 -10.96 6.82 3.05
N PHE A 241 -11.72 6.31 2.08
CA PHE A 241 -13.18 6.37 2.06
C PHE A 241 -13.82 5.01 2.28
N LYS A 242 -15.10 5.06 2.64
CA LYS A 242 -15.95 3.90 2.83
C LYS A 242 -17.28 4.12 2.13
N LEU A 243 -17.88 3.04 1.64
CA LEU A 243 -19.29 3.00 1.29
C LEU A 243 -20.09 2.62 2.53
N VAL A 244 -20.94 3.53 2.99
CA VAL A 244 -21.89 3.28 4.09
C VAL A 244 -23.23 2.93 3.49
N ILE A 245 -23.85 1.86 3.98
CA ILE A 245 -25.23 1.52 3.65
C ILE A 245 -26.10 1.80 4.88
N ILE A 246 -27.10 2.66 4.70
CA ILE A 246 -28.06 3.05 5.75
C ILE A 246 -29.45 2.64 5.30
N GLU A 247 -30.20 1.99 6.18
CA GLU A 247 -31.53 1.44 5.90
C GLU A 247 -32.49 1.78 7.04
N ARG A 248 -33.80 1.69 6.78
CA ARG A 248 -34.83 1.82 7.82
C ARG A 248 -34.89 0.61 8.74
N LYS A 249 -34.36 -0.53 8.28
CA LYS A 249 -34.38 -1.78 9.03
C LYS A 249 -33.23 -1.81 10.06
N PRO A 250 -33.51 -2.07 11.35
CA PRO A 250 -32.46 -2.28 12.34
C PRO A 250 -31.76 -3.62 12.14
N TYR A 251 -30.47 -3.67 12.46
CA TYR A 251 -29.65 -4.88 12.42
C TYR A 251 -28.82 -5.00 13.70
N ASP A 252 -28.82 -6.18 14.33
CA ASP A 252 -28.02 -6.46 15.53
C ASP A 252 -26.51 -6.44 15.24
N LYS A 253 -26.14 -6.78 14.01
CA LYS A 253 -24.74 -6.88 13.55
C LYS A 253 -24.52 -6.08 12.29
N LEU A 254 -23.47 -5.28 12.32
CA LEU A 254 -22.96 -4.53 11.19
C LEU A 254 -22.22 -5.45 10.22
N PHE A 255 -22.47 -5.31 8.92
CA PHE A 255 -21.69 -6.00 7.89
C PHE A 255 -20.48 -5.16 7.51
N VAL A 256 -19.29 -5.71 7.60
CA VAL A 256 -18.04 -5.01 7.27
C VAL A 256 -17.26 -5.83 6.26
N ALA A 257 -16.71 -5.17 5.26
CA ALA A 257 -15.93 -5.81 4.21
C ALA A 257 -15.04 -4.80 3.49
N GLU A 258 -14.27 -5.27 2.53
CA GLU A 258 -13.58 -4.46 1.54
C GLU A 258 -14.24 -4.65 0.18
N VAL A 259 -14.39 -3.56 -0.58
CA VAL A 259 -14.93 -3.62 -1.94
C VAL A 259 -13.86 -4.14 -2.88
N PRO A 260 -14.03 -5.32 -3.51
CA PRO A 260 -13.05 -5.89 -4.41
C PRO A 260 -13.12 -5.23 -5.79
N GLU A 261 -12.07 -5.39 -6.61
CA GLU A 261 -12.04 -4.84 -7.97
C GLU A 261 -12.66 -5.75 -9.04
N GLY A 262 -12.64 -7.07 -8.84
CA GLY A 262 -13.12 -8.03 -9.83
C GLY A 262 -14.65 -8.15 -9.84
N TYR A 263 -15.26 -8.15 -11.01
CA TYR A 263 -16.72 -8.24 -11.17
C TYR A 263 -17.34 -9.42 -10.40
N ASP A 264 -16.85 -10.64 -10.61
CA ASP A 264 -17.40 -11.84 -9.94
C ASP A 264 -17.29 -11.76 -8.42
N THR A 265 -16.16 -11.25 -7.91
CA THR A 265 -15.94 -11.05 -6.48
C THR A 265 -16.84 -9.95 -5.90
N GLN A 266 -17.17 -8.91 -6.68
CA GLN A 266 -18.12 -7.87 -6.28
C GLN A 266 -19.53 -8.44 -6.15
N VAL A 267 -19.99 -9.19 -7.16
CA VAL A 267 -21.31 -9.85 -7.15
C VAL A 267 -21.43 -10.77 -5.94
N GLU A 268 -20.40 -11.56 -5.66
CA GLU A 268 -20.42 -12.49 -4.55
C GLU A 268 -20.38 -11.79 -3.18
N LEU A 269 -19.67 -10.67 -3.04
CA LEU A 269 -19.75 -9.83 -1.83
C LEU A 269 -21.15 -9.24 -1.63
N ILE A 270 -21.79 -8.78 -2.71
CA ILE A 270 -23.17 -8.24 -2.67
C ILE A 270 -24.17 -9.33 -2.25
N ASN A 271 -24.02 -10.56 -2.74
CA ASN A 271 -24.83 -11.70 -2.29
C ASN A 271 -24.69 -11.92 -0.79
N ARG A 272 -23.45 -11.97 -0.26
CA ARG A 272 -23.21 -12.12 1.18
C ARG A 272 -23.75 -10.97 2.01
N LEU A 273 -23.62 -9.74 1.52
CA LEU A 273 -24.19 -8.57 2.18
C LEU A 273 -25.71 -8.70 2.34
N ASN A 274 -26.41 -9.05 1.26
CA ASN A 274 -27.87 -9.16 1.27
C ASN A 274 -28.37 -10.36 2.09
N GLU A 275 -27.67 -11.50 2.02
CA GLU A 275 -27.99 -12.71 2.78
C GLU A 275 -27.40 -12.69 4.21
N ARG A 276 -26.62 -11.66 4.53
CA ARG A 276 -25.85 -11.51 5.78
C ARG A 276 -24.99 -12.74 6.12
N ARG A 277 -24.34 -13.33 5.11
CA ARG A 277 -23.39 -14.44 5.28
C ARG A 277 -21.97 -13.93 5.55
N GLN A 278 -21.22 -14.65 6.39
CA GLN A 278 -19.82 -14.32 6.64
C GLN A 278 -18.90 -15.00 5.61
N GLY A 279 -17.85 -14.30 5.17
CA GLY A 279 -16.78 -14.85 4.33
C GLY A 279 -15.76 -15.67 5.11
N LYS A 280 -14.61 -16.04 4.52
CA LYS A 280 -13.50 -16.67 5.24
C LYS A 280 -12.58 -15.67 5.92
N THR A 281 -12.42 -14.47 5.34
CA THR A 281 -11.60 -13.38 5.90
C THR A 281 -12.46 -12.13 6.18
N PRO A 282 -11.93 -11.13 6.91
CA PRO A 282 -12.63 -9.87 7.15
C PRO A 282 -12.93 -9.08 5.88
N SER A 283 -11.99 -9.03 4.93
CA SER A 283 -12.18 -8.33 3.65
C SER A 283 -13.33 -8.90 2.81
N GLN A 284 -13.65 -10.19 2.99
CA GLN A 284 -14.70 -10.90 2.26
C GLN A 284 -16.11 -10.74 2.86
N GLY A 285 -16.23 -10.07 4.01
CA GLY A 285 -17.49 -9.89 4.73
C GLY A 285 -17.49 -10.54 6.11
N ARG A 286 -17.69 -9.72 7.14
CA ARG A 286 -17.88 -10.14 8.53
C ARG A 286 -19.11 -9.47 9.12
N LEU A 287 -19.77 -10.17 10.04
CA LEU A 287 -20.80 -9.61 10.89
C LEU A 287 -20.21 -9.29 12.25
N VAL A 288 -20.16 -8.02 12.61
CA VAL A 288 -19.55 -7.53 13.85
C VAL A 288 -20.57 -6.78 14.70
N ILE A 289 -20.35 -6.79 16.01
CA ILE A 289 -21.09 -5.90 16.92
C ILE A 289 -20.57 -4.48 16.70
N PRO A 290 -21.44 -3.49 16.41
CA PRO A 290 -21.01 -2.12 16.09
C PRO A 290 -20.04 -1.51 17.12
N ASP A 291 -20.30 -1.69 18.41
CA ASP A 291 -19.47 -1.13 19.51
C ASP A 291 -18.09 -1.78 19.66
N GLN A 292 -17.92 -2.98 19.09
CA GLN A 292 -16.66 -3.73 19.11
C GLN A 292 -15.89 -3.58 17.79
N PHE A 293 -16.41 -2.81 16.83
CA PHE A 293 -15.77 -2.61 15.54
C PHE A 293 -14.87 -1.37 15.57
N TYR A 294 -13.56 -1.60 15.50
CA TYR A 294 -12.55 -0.52 15.50
C TYR A 294 -11.96 -0.22 14.11
N GLY A 295 -12.45 -0.92 13.08
CA GLY A 295 -11.99 -0.82 11.70
C GLY A 295 -11.61 -2.18 11.14
N LEU A 296 -11.60 -2.27 9.80
CA LEU A 296 -11.31 -3.52 9.10
C LEU A 296 -9.86 -3.97 9.34
N SER A 297 -8.90 -3.05 9.33
CA SER A 297 -7.49 -3.33 9.64
C SER A 297 -7.29 -3.91 11.05
N ALA A 298 -8.01 -3.39 12.05
CA ALA A 298 -7.94 -3.91 13.42
C ALA A 298 -8.51 -5.34 13.52
N LEU A 299 -9.58 -5.63 12.77
CA LEU A 299 -10.18 -6.96 12.69
C LEU A 299 -9.26 -7.96 12.00
N GLU A 300 -8.63 -7.57 10.89
CA GLU A 300 -7.60 -8.36 10.18
C GLU A 300 -6.39 -8.64 11.08
N ALA A 301 -5.91 -7.63 11.81
CA ALA A 301 -4.82 -7.78 12.76
C ALA A 301 -5.18 -8.73 13.91
N LYS A 302 -6.43 -8.71 14.39
CA LYS A 302 -6.92 -9.65 15.42
C LYS A 302 -6.92 -11.10 14.94
N GLU A 303 -7.39 -11.36 13.72
CA GLU A 303 -7.34 -12.72 13.15
C GLU A 303 -5.89 -13.17 12.91
N ARG A 304 -5.03 -12.26 12.41
CA ARG A 304 -3.60 -12.54 12.20
C ARG A 304 -2.87 -12.85 13.51
N TYR A 305 -3.09 -12.05 14.55
CA TYR A 305 -2.54 -12.31 15.88
C TYR A 305 -2.91 -13.72 16.35
N GLY A 306 -4.20 -14.07 16.24
CA GLY A 306 -4.70 -15.40 16.57
C GLY A 306 -4.05 -16.54 15.78
N LYS A 307 -3.68 -16.33 14.50
CA LYS A 307 -2.92 -17.31 13.70
C LYS A 307 -1.46 -17.39 14.16
N LEU A 308 -0.82 -16.24 14.43
CA LEU A 308 0.60 -16.15 14.77
C LEU A 308 0.98 -16.73 16.13
N VAL A 309 0.04 -16.74 17.07
CA VAL A 309 0.24 -17.34 18.41
C VAL A 309 -0.25 -18.78 18.47
N ARG A 310 -1.05 -19.22 17.48
CA ARG A 310 -1.56 -20.60 17.41
C ARG A 310 -0.39 -21.58 17.27
N ASN A 311 -0.51 -22.73 17.93
CA ASN A 311 0.46 -23.83 17.86
C ASN A 311 1.86 -23.50 18.40
N LYS A 312 2.05 -22.36 19.08
CA LYS A 312 3.33 -22.00 19.73
C LYS A 312 3.45 -22.46 21.19
N GLY A 313 2.43 -23.12 21.73
CA GLY A 313 2.41 -23.58 23.12
C GLY A 313 2.47 -22.44 24.16
N LEU A 314 2.02 -21.24 23.78
CA LEU A 314 2.05 -20.05 24.63
C LEU A 314 0.74 -19.92 25.43
N GLU A 315 0.85 -19.50 26.69
CA GLU A 315 -0.29 -19.35 27.58
C GLU A 315 -0.94 -17.96 27.43
N PRO A 316 -2.28 -17.87 27.35
CA PRO A 316 -2.97 -16.60 27.21
C PRO A 316 -3.14 -15.91 28.57
N VAL A 317 -2.53 -14.72 28.73
CA VAL A 317 -2.61 -13.86 29.92
C VAL A 317 -3.29 -12.54 29.58
N LEU A 318 -4.19 -12.03 30.43
CA LEU A 318 -4.82 -10.72 30.17
C LEU A 318 -3.75 -9.62 30.22
N PHE A 319 -3.78 -8.68 29.28
CA PHE A 319 -2.76 -7.62 29.21
C PHE A 319 -2.69 -6.81 30.52
N SER A 320 -3.84 -6.54 31.15
CA SER A 320 -3.89 -5.82 32.43
C SER A 320 -3.28 -6.59 33.61
N ASP A 321 -3.19 -7.92 33.53
CA ASP A 321 -2.57 -8.72 34.59
C ASP A 321 -1.05 -8.67 34.46
N ALA A 322 -0.55 -8.76 33.22
CA ALA A 322 0.87 -8.64 32.89
C ALA A 322 1.39 -7.20 33.01
N VAL A 323 0.53 -6.21 32.77
CA VAL A 323 0.83 -4.77 32.80
C VAL A 323 -0.22 -4.07 33.67
N PRO A 324 -0.09 -4.13 35.00
CA PRO A 324 -1.08 -3.58 35.94
C PRO A 324 -1.24 -2.06 35.85
N GLU A 325 -0.22 -1.33 35.43
CA GLU A 325 -0.26 0.13 35.35
C GLU A 325 0.31 0.64 34.02
N ILE A 326 -0.39 1.61 33.43
CA ILE A 326 0.03 2.29 32.20
C ILE A 326 -0.07 3.79 32.39
N LEU A 327 1.04 4.49 32.22
CA LEU A 327 1.12 5.94 32.25
C LEU A 327 1.20 6.50 30.83
N HIS A 328 0.32 7.46 30.53
CA HIS A 328 0.40 8.30 29.33
C HIS A 328 0.60 9.76 29.77
N PRO A 329 1.84 10.24 29.85
CA PRO A 329 2.10 11.55 30.42
C PRO A 329 1.61 12.64 29.45
N ARG A 330 0.80 13.56 29.99
CA ARG A 330 0.23 14.71 29.24
C ARG A 330 1.00 15.97 29.61
N SER A 331 1.40 16.75 28.60
CA SER A 331 2.00 18.06 28.86
C SER A 331 0.94 19.04 29.40
N ARG A 332 1.27 19.75 30.49
CA ARG A 332 0.42 20.82 31.05
C ARG A 332 0.50 22.12 30.25
N SER A 333 1.61 22.37 29.55
CA SER A 333 1.89 23.61 28.82
C SER A 333 1.83 23.48 27.29
N GLY A 334 1.75 22.25 26.78
CA GLY A 334 1.92 21.94 25.35
C GLY A 334 3.38 21.74 24.92
N ASN A 335 4.36 21.98 25.80
CA ASN A 335 5.78 21.69 25.53
C ASN A 335 6.14 20.24 25.88
N THR A 336 7.04 19.66 25.07
CA THR A 336 7.56 18.30 25.22
C THR A 336 8.54 18.16 26.38
N SER A 337 9.22 19.24 26.74
CA SER A 337 10.19 19.33 27.85
C SER A 337 9.60 19.01 29.21
N ASP A 338 8.29 19.22 29.38
CA ASP A 338 7.61 19.13 30.68
C ASP A 338 7.11 17.71 30.96
N VAL A 339 7.34 16.78 30.03
CA VAL A 339 6.89 15.39 30.07
C VAL A 339 8.07 14.54 30.54
N HIS A 340 7.99 14.07 31.78
CA HIS A 340 9.00 13.20 32.38
C HIS A 340 8.43 11.80 32.63
N PHE A 341 9.23 10.79 32.33
CA PHE A 341 8.99 9.41 32.75
C PHE A 341 9.92 9.11 33.92
N GLU A 342 9.37 8.65 35.04
CA GLU A 342 10.18 8.16 36.14
C GLU A 342 10.82 6.84 35.74
N GLU A 343 12.13 6.67 35.99
CA GLU A 343 12.81 5.42 35.70
C GLU A 343 12.33 4.32 36.65
N ASN A 344 11.99 3.16 36.09
CA ASN A 344 11.61 1.99 36.85
C ASN A 344 12.14 0.72 36.16
N PRO A 345 12.81 -0.19 36.88
CA PRO A 345 13.38 -1.40 36.28
C PRO A 345 12.31 -2.37 35.75
N ASN A 346 11.07 -2.27 36.23
CA ASN A 346 9.94 -3.09 35.81
C ASN A 346 9.03 -2.33 34.84
N CYS A 347 9.58 -1.42 34.03
CA CYS A 347 8.79 -0.73 33.02
C CYS A 347 9.41 -0.82 31.63
N LEU A 348 8.57 -0.63 30.62
CA LEU A 348 8.98 -0.43 29.25
C LEU A 348 8.15 0.68 28.59
N TYR A 349 8.65 1.20 27.48
CA TYR A 349 8.07 2.30 26.75
C TYR A 349 7.54 1.81 25.40
N LEU A 350 6.24 1.99 25.18
CA LEU A 350 5.54 1.60 23.96
C LEU A 350 5.17 2.84 23.15
N PRO A 351 5.68 3.00 21.92
CA PRO A 351 5.20 4.03 21.00
C PRO A 351 3.69 3.87 20.71
N ILE A 352 2.95 4.96 20.87
CA ILE A 352 1.52 5.02 20.58
C ILE A 352 1.29 4.86 19.07
N GLY A 353 2.18 5.41 18.24
CA GLY A 353 2.21 5.18 16.80
C GLY A 353 2.81 3.82 16.46
N GLY A 354 2.16 3.07 15.56
CA GLY A 354 2.50 1.67 15.24
C GLY A 354 3.86 1.40 14.58
N THR A 355 4.72 2.42 14.41
CA THR A 355 5.90 2.30 13.54
C THR A 355 7.21 2.04 14.25
N LYS A 356 7.32 2.46 15.51
CA LYS A 356 8.55 2.32 16.29
C LYS A 356 8.55 1.08 17.17
N ASP A 357 9.75 0.64 17.49
CA ASP A 357 10.01 -0.45 18.41
C ASP A 357 9.77 0.00 19.86
N ALA A 358 9.18 -0.87 20.67
CA ALA A 358 9.11 -0.74 22.12
C ALA A 358 10.49 -0.96 22.73
N THR A 359 10.79 -0.28 23.84
CA THR A 359 12.12 -0.24 24.47
C THR A 359 12.04 -0.12 25.99
N THR A 360 13.02 -0.64 26.72
CA THR A 360 13.21 -0.41 28.16
C THR A 360 14.11 0.78 28.48
N SER A 361 14.83 1.32 27.49
CA SER A 361 15.72 2.48 27.65
C SER A 361 15.06 3.79 27.21
N GLN A 362 15.19 4.83 28.04
CA GLN A 362 14.78 6.21 27.72
C GLN A 362 15.74 6.91 26.74
N ASP A 363 16.98 6.45 26.61
CA ASP A 363 17.99 7.10 25.76
C ASP A 363 17.66 7.02 24.27
N ILE A 364 16.75 6.12 23.92
CA ILE A 364 16.30 5.86 22.54
C ILE A 364 15.14 6.80 22.13
N PHE A 365 14.66 7.67 23.04
CA PHE A 365 13.65 8.68 22.69
C PHE A 365 14.21 9.77 21.76
N LEU A 366 14.25 9.48 20.47
CA LEU A 366 14.60 10.45 19.42
C LEU A 366 13.51 11.51 19.17
N GLU A 367 12.37 11.43 19.86
CA GLU A 367 11.14 12.18 19.58
C GLU A 367 10.42 12.66 20.84
N ASP A 368 9.37 13.46 20.62
CA ASP A 368 8.41 13.89 21.62
C ASP A 368 7.88 12.75 22.52
N LYS A 369 8.26 12.79 23.81
CA LYS A 369 7.87 11.81 24.85
C LYS A 369 6.36 11.61 24.98
N ARG A 370 5.53 12.56 24.52
CA ARG A 370 4.05 12.44 24.49
C ARG A 370 3.54 11.31 23.57
N LEU A 371 4.39 10.82 22.68
CA LEU A 371 4.09 9.75 21.73
C LEU A 371 4.32 8.35 22.30
N TYR A 372 4.68 8.23 23.58
CA TYR A 372 4.95 6.95 24.25
C TYR A 372 4.03 6.72 25.45
N LEU A 373 3.78 5.44 25.72
CA LEU A 373 3.16 4.91 26.93
C LEU A 373 4.25 4.28 27.77
N GLN A 374 4.26 4.55 29.07
CA GLN A 374 5.08 3.79 30.02
C GLN A 374 4.23 2.68 30.61
N LEU A 375 4.65 1.44 30.39
CA LEU A 375 3.97 0.23 30.83
C LEU A 375 4.74 -0.36 32.01
N PHE A 376 4.11 -0.46 33.17
CA PHE A 376 4.69 -1.12 34.34
C PHE A 376 4.25 -2.57 34.33
N VAL A 377 5.21 -3.48 34.28
CA VAL A 377 4.96 -4.92 34.17
C VAL A 377 4.91 -5.58 35.54
N ASN A 378 4.15 -6.66 35.65
CA ASN A 378 4.24 -7.59 36.76
C ASN A 378 5.38 -8.60 36.47
N PRO A 379 6.53 -8.53 37.19
CA PRO A 379 7.70 -9.37 36.91
C PRO A 379 7.49 -10.86 37.22
N GLU A 380 6.41 -11.22 37.93
CA GLU A 380 6.02 -12.62 38.15
C GLU A 380 5.35 -13.24 36.92
N ILE A 381 4.89 -12.40 35.98
CA ILE A 381 4.17 -12.82 34.77
C ILE A 381 5.01 -12.55 33.52
N VAL A 382 5.64 -11.39 33.43
CA VAL A 382 6.42 -11.00 32.26
C VAL A 382 7.62 -10.12 32.63
N LEU A 383 8.76 -10.40 32.01
CA LEU A 383 9.94 -9.56 32.12
C LEU A 383 9.84 -8.36 31.16
N PRO A 384 10.26 -7.15 31.58
CA PRO A 384 10.09 -5.92 30.79
C PRO A 384 10.84 -5.98 29.45
N ASP A 385 12.09 -6.45 29.44
CA ASP A 385 12.88 -6.60 28.20
C ASP A 385 12.27 -7.64 27.26
N TYR A 386 11.73 -8.73 27.82
CA TYR A 386 11.05 -9.75 27.02
C TYR A 386 9.80 -9.18 26.37
N LEU A 387 8.97 -8.45 27.12
CA LEU A 387 7.75 -7.85 26.60
C LEU A 387 8.07 -6.78 25.53
N ALA A 388 9.11 -5.96 25.74
CA ALA A 388 9.57 -5.00 24.74
C ALA A 388 9.98 -5.71 23.43
N GLY A 389 10.80 -6.77 23.52
CA GLY A 389 11.17 -7.59 22.37
C GLY A 389 9.97 -8.25 21.68
N PHE A 390 9.06 -8.83 22.46
CA PHE A 390 7.84 -9.46 21.95
C PHE A 390 6.96 -8.48 21.17
N LEU A 391 6.74 -7.26 21.70
CA LEU A 391 5.93 -6.22 21.05
C LEU A 391 6.52 -5.74 19.70
N ASN A 392 7.79 -6.05 19.43
CA ASN A 392 8.49 -5.74 18.18
C ASN A 392 8.48 -6.90 17.17
N THR A 393 7.95 -8.07 17.55
CA THR A 393 7.74 -9.21 16.64
C THR A 393 6.48 -9.02 15.78
N PRO A 394 6.28 -9.79 14.69
CA PRO A 394 5.04 -9.74 13.90
C PRO A 394 3.76 -9.98 14.74
N ALA A 395 3.84 -10.85 15.75
CA ALA A 395 2.72 -11.09 16.67
C ALA A 395 2.46 -9.86 17.56
N GLY A 396 3.51 -9.28 18.13
CA GLY A 396 3.43 -8.06 18.93
C GLY A 396 2.89 -6.86 18.13
N GLN A 397 3.35 -6.69 16.89
CA GLN A 397 2.85 -5.67 15.98
C GLN A 397 1.38 -5.89 15.63
N SER A 398 0.95 -7.13 15.39
CA SER A 398 -0.46 -7.45 15.15
C SER A 398 -1.34 -7.15 16.38
N LEU A 399 -0.86 -7.44 17.59
CA LEU A 399 -1.52 -7.06 18.85
C LEU A 399 -1.67 -5.54 18.96
N ARG A 400 -0.62 -4.77 18.65
CA ARG A 400 -0.67 -3.31 18.65
C ARG A 400 -1.68 -2.77 17.63
N GLN A 401 -1.65 -3.31 16.41
CA GLN A 401 -2.54 -2.92 15.31
C GLN A 401 -4.01 -3.21 15.62
N MET A 402 -4.35 -4.35 16.25
CA MET A 402 -5.75 -4.63 16.63
C MET A 402 -6.27 -3.71 17.74
N CYS A 403 -5.38 -3.00 18.43
CA CYS A 403 -5.72 -2.04 19.49
C CYS A 403 -5.79 -0.59 18.98
N THR A 404 -5.79 -0.35 17.66
CA THR A 404 -6.00 0.99 17.07
C THR A 404 -7.47 1.19 16.68
N LYS A 405 -7.93 2.45 16.58
CA LYS A 405 -9.24 2.80 15.99
C LYS A 405 -9.05 3.88 14.93
N GLY A 406 -9.46 3.56 13.71
CA GLY A 406 -9.46 4.45 12.56
C GLY A 406 -8.11 4.75 11.92
N SER A 407 -8.06 5.71 10.98
CA SER A 407 -6.88 6.01 10.14
C SER A 407 -5.67 6.54 10.91
N ILE A 408 -5.88 7.07 12.12
CA ILE A 408 -4.77 7.48 12.98
C ILE A 408 -4.38 6.25 13.80
N ASN A 409 -3.31 5.57 13.41
CA ASN A 409 -2.75 4.35 14.01
C ASN A 409 -2.20 4.56 15.44
N LYS A 410 -3.04 5.09 16.35
CA LYS A 410 -2.74 5.27 17.76
C LYS A 410 -3.35 4.13 18.58
N VAL A 411 -2.50 3.46 19.33
CA VAL A 411 -2.90 2.38 20.24
C VAL A 411 -3.80 2.93 21.36
N ARG A 412 -4.93 2.29 21.61
CA ARG A 412 -5.89 2.63 22.67
C ARG A 412 -5.67 1.77 23.91
N LEU A 413 -5.45 2.43 25.04
CA LEU A 413 -5.21 1.80 26.35
C LEU A 413 -6.32 0.83 26.76
N GLN A 414 -7.58 1.23 26.58
CA GLN A 414 -8.72 0.40 26.91
C GLN A 414 -8.72 -0.90 26.10
N LEU A 415 -8.34 -0.84 24.82
CA LEU A 415 -8.27 -2.03 23.96
C LEU A 415 -7.09 -2.91 24.32
N LEU A 416 -5.92 -2.35 24.63
CA LEU A 416 -4.78 -3.12 25.12
C LEU A 416 -5.19 -3.95 26.35
N ASN A 417 -5.75 -3.30 27.37
CA ASN A 417 -6.12 -3.94 28.63
C ASN A 417 -7.18 -5.04 28.50
N GLN A 418 -8.02 -4.98 27.46
CA GLN A 418 -9.06 -5.98 27.20
C GLN A 418 -8.56 -7.19 26.39
N ASN A 419 -7.39 -7.10 25.78
CA ASN A 419 -6.81 -8.18 24.96
C ASN A 419 -5.86 -9.05 25.78
N LYS A 420 -5.56 -10.24 25.25
CA LYS A 420 -4.65 -11.21 25.88
C LYS A 420 -3.29 -11.20 25.21
N LEU A 421 -2.22 -11.22 26.00
CA LEU A 421 -0.88 -11.59 25.61
C LEU A 421 -0.76 -13.10 25.58
N HIS A 422 0.05 -13.64 24.69
CA HIS A 422 0.40 -15.06 24.68
C HIS A 422 1.88 -15.14 25.00
N LEU A 423 2.19 -15.59 26.22
CA LEU A 423 3.53 -15.52 26.79
C LEU A 423 4.03 -16.94 27.12
N PRO A 424 5.35 -17.19 27.01
CA PRO A 424 5.96 -18.37 27.59
C PRO A 424 6.13 -18.17 29.11
N SER A 425 6.53 -19.23 29.81
CA SER A 425 6.82 -19.17 31.25
C SER A 425 7.97 -18.19 31.56
N ILE A 426 8.02 -17.66 32.78
CA ILE A 426 9.10 -16.74 33.21
C ILE A 426 10.49 -17.34 32.98
N GLU A 427 10.67 -18.64 33.21
CA GLU A 427 11.96 -19.31 33.01
C GLU A 427 12.36 -19.34 31.53
N GLU A 428 11.42 -19.61 30.62
CA GLU A 428 11.66 -19.53 29.18
C GLU A 428 11.95 -18.10 28.72
N GLN A 429 11.28 -17.10 29.30
CA GLN A 429 11.58 -15.69 29.03
C GLN A 429 13.03 -15.34 29.42
N ARG A 430 13.50 -15.80 30.60
CA ARG A 430 14.91 -15.64 31.01
C ARG A 430 15.87 -16.28 30.02
N LEU A 431 15.60 -17.50 29.57
CA LEU A 431 16.43 -18.18 28.58
C LEU A 431 16.51 -17.41 27.26
N VAL A 432 15.39 -16.83 26.79
CA VAL A 432 15.36 -15.98 25.60
C VAL A 432 16.25 -14.75 25.79
N LEU A 433 16.14 -14.07 26.94
CA LEU A 433 16.95 -12.88 27.25
C LEU A 433 18.43 -13.20 27.43
N GLU A 434 18.77 -14.35 28.03
CA GLU A 434 20.15 -14.82 28.13
C GLU A 434 20.76 -15.10 26.74
N ALA A 435 19.98 -15.71 25.84
CA ALA A 435 20.40 -15.93 24.47
C ALA A 435 20.62 -14.59 23.74
N ASP A 436 19.72 -13.63 23.89
CA ASP A 436 19.86 -12.29 23.30
C ASP A 436 21.09 -11.54 23.86
N ASN A 437 21.30 -11.58 25.18
CA ASN A 437 22.49 -11.01 25.81
C ASN A 437 23.78 -11.64 25.30
N LYS A 438 23.84 -12.98 25.15
CA LYS A 438 24.99 -13.66 24.54
C LYS A 438 25.24 -13.19 23.11
N ILE A 439 24.18 -13.00 22.33
CA ILE A 439 24.27 -12.45 20.96
C ILE A 439 24.85 -11.03 21.00
N ASN A 440 24.40 -10.17 21.92
CA ASN A 440 24.87 -8.79 22.02
C ASN A 440 26.32 -8.69 22.54
N ILE A 441 26.75 -9.57 23.45
CA ILE A 441 28.15 -9.68 23.86
C ILE A 441 29.03 -10.03 22.65
N LEU A 442 28.66 -11.06 21.89
CA LEU A 442 29.40 -11.44 20.68
C LEU A 442 29.47 -10.30 19.65
N LYS A 443 28.41 -9.49 19.50
CA LYS A 443 28.44 -8.29 18.66
C LYS A 443 29.43 -7.24 19.17
N LYS A 444 29.48 -7.03 20.49
CA LYS A 444 30.41 -6.08 21.11
C LYS A 444 31.85 -6.56 20.98
N ASP A 445 32.12 -7.84 21.24
CA ASP A 445 33.44 -8.44 21.05
C ASP A 445 33.93 -8.24 19.60
N LEU A 446 33.05 -8.45 18.62
CA LEU A 446 33.34 -8.16 17.21
C LEU A 446 33.64 -6.67 16.96
N SER A 447 32.92 -5.76 17.63
CA SER A 447 33.19 -4.32 17.56
C SER A 447 34.52 -3.94 18.20
N ASP A 448 34.90 -4.60 19.30
CA ASP A 448 36.17 -4.35 20.00
C ASP A 448 37.35 -4.91 19.18
N ILE A 449 37.20 -6.10 18.60
CA ILE A 449 38.15 -6.66 17.61
C ILE A 449 38.32 -5.68 16.44
N LYS A 450 37.22 -5.08 15.96
CA LYS A 450 37.25 -4.06 14.92
C LYS A 450 37.98 -2.79 15.38
N SER A 451 37.80 -2.32 16.60
CA SER A 451 38.56 -1.17 17.15
C SER A 451 40.06 -1.48 17.22
N GLN A 452 40.43 -2.65 17.76
CA GLN A 452 41.81 -3.09 17.90
C GLN A 452 42.54 -3.15 16.55
N LEU A 453 41.85 -3.56 15.47
CA LEU A 453 42.40 -3.53 14.12
C LEU A 453 42.85 -2.11 13.71
N TRP A 454 42.07 -1.09 14.07
CA TRP A 454 42.36 0.30 13.72
C TRP A 454 43.39 0.94 14.67
N ASP A 455 43.36 0.57 15.95
CA ASP A 455 44.33 1.05 16.95
C ASP A 455 45.71 0.40 16.78
N GLN A 456 45.76 -0.84 16.28
CA GLN A 456 47.00 -1.60 16.05
C GLN A 456 47.06 -2.24 14.66
N PRO A 457 47.16 -1.46 13.57
CA PRO A 457 47.12 -1.99 12.19
C PRO A 457 48.22 -3.01 11.87
N LYS A 458 49.34 -2.97 12.61
CA LYS A 458 50.47 -3.89 12.49
C LYS A 458 50.19 -5.29 13.05
N GLU A 459 49.14 -5.47 13.85
CA GLU A 459 48.70 -6.77 14.39
C GLU A 459 47.52 -7.38 13.61
N SER A 460 47.22 -6.83 12.43
CA SER A 460 46.11 -7.26 11.56
C SER A 460 46.08 -8.77 11.28
N THR A 461 47.24 -9.45 11.23
CA THR A 461 47.33 -10.90 11.06
C THR A 461 46.73 -11.69 12.23
N LYS A 462 46.96 -11.28 13.48
CA LYS A 462 46.39 -11.93 14.68
C LYS A 462 44.89 -11.65 14.82
N VAL A 463 44.47 -10.45 14.44
CA VAL A 463 43.06 -10.07 14.35
C VAL A 463 42.35 -10.95 13.31
N PHE A 464 43.00 -11.22 12.18
CA PHE A 464 42.48 -12.11 11.13
C PHE A 464 42.29 -13.55 11.62
N GLU A 465 43.28 -14.12 12.32
CA GLU A 465 43.17 -15.46 12.92
C GLU A 465 42.04 -15.57 13.97
N SER A 466 41.79 -14.50 14.72
CA SER A 466 40.70 -14.44 15.70
C SER A 466 39.33 -14.34 15.02
N LEU A 467 39.24 -13.65 13.89
CA LEU A 467 38.04 -13.57 13.05
C LEU A 467 37.75 -14.89 12.34
N GLU A 468 38.76 -15.61 11.84
CA GLU A 468 38.57 -16.93 11.21
C GLU A 468 37.99 -17.98 12.17
N ARG A 469 38.29 -17.89 13.47
CA ARG A 469 37.67 -18.76 14.49
C ARG A 469 36.20 -18.43 14.75
N LEU A 470 35.74 -17.23 14.40
CA LEU A 470 34.34 -16.76 14.56
C LEU A 470 33.54 -16.86 13.24
N ASN A 471 34.24 -16.95 12.11
CA ASN A 471 33.68 -16.87 10.78
C ASN A 471 33.64 -18.26 10.13
N HIS A 472 32.49 -18.90 10.16
CA HIS A 472 32.22 -20.01 9.26
C HIS A 472 31.87 -19.42 7.89
N GLU A 473 32.66 -19.73 6.85
CA GLU A 473 32.37 -19.38 5.44
C GLU A 473 30.94 -19.76 5.02
N ASP A 474 30.35 -20.75 5.70
CA ASP A 474 28.94 -21.16 5.64
C ASP A 474 27.96 -19.95 5.69
N ARG A 475 28.25 -18.90 6.47
CA ARG A 475 27.32 -17.78 6.69
C ARG A 475 27.08 -16.87 5.48
N PHE A 476 28.04 -16.72 4.57
CA PHE A 476 27.85 -15.88 3.37
C PHE A 476 27.04 -16.62 2.31
N SER A 477 27.31 -17.90 2.12
CA SER A 477 26.47 -18.78 1.28
C SER A 477 25.05 -18.84 1.82
N ASP A 478 24.87 -19.00 3.14
CA ASP A 478 23.54 -18.98 3.78
C ASP A 478 22.76 -17.69 3.53
N TRP A 479 23.46 -16.54 3.47
CA TRP A 479 22.81 -15.27 3.15
C TRP A 479 22.38 -15.19 1.69
N ILE A 480 23.20 -15.67 0.75
CA ILE A 480 22.85 -15.74 -0.67
C ILE A 480 21.56 -16.55 -0.85
N GLU A 481 21.40 -17.64 -0.09
CA GLU A 481 20.19 -18.47 -0.14
C GLU A 481 18.91 -17.76 0.37
N THR A 482 19.03 -16.59 1.00
CA THR A 482 17.88 -15.76 1.39
C THR A 482 17.51 -14.67 0.39
N LEU A 483 18.33 -14.44 -0.64
CA LEU A 483 18.09 -13.40 -1.64
C LEU A 483 17.16 -13.91 -2.75
N PRO A 484 16.47 -13.01 -3.48
CA PRO A 484 15.75 -13.40 -4.69
C PRO A 484 16.67 -14.05 -5.72
N PHE A 485 16.20 -15.11 -6.37
CA PHE A 485 16.99 -15.91 -7.32
C PHE A 485 17.71 -15.09 -8.40
N PRO A 486 17.10 -14.04 -9.01
CA PRO A 486 17.80 -13.20 -10.00
C PRO A 486 19.06 -12.51 -9.47
N LEU A 487 19.18 -12.31 -8.16
CA LEU A 487 20.35 -11.71 -7.51
C LEU A 487 21.27 -12.79 -6.93
N ALA A 488 20.69 -13.80 -6.30
CA ALA A 488 21.42 -14.90 -5.68
C ALA A 488 22.25 -15.69 -6.71
N SER A 489 21.70 -15.92 -7.90
CA SER A 489 22.37 -16.66 -8.99
C SER A 489 23.64 -15.95 -9.49
N ILE A 490 23.62 -14.61 -9.57
CA ILE A 490 24.80 -13.80 -9.95
C ILE A 490 25.89 -13.92 -8.87
N LEU A 491 25.52 -13.82 -7.59
CA LEU A 491 26.47 -13.97 -6.48
C LEU A 491 26.99 -15.40 -6.34
N ARG A 492 26.22 -16.40 -6.73
CA ARG A 492 26.68 -17.79 -6.76
C ARG A 492 27.82 -17.97 -7.75
N LEU A 493 27.69 -17.43 -8.97
CA LEU A 493 28.76 -17.47 -9.98
C LEU A 493 30.03 -16.74 -9.51
N TYR A 494 29.86 -15.62 -8.80
CA TYR A 494 30.97 -14.90 -8.16
C TYR A 494 31.75 -15.77 -7.16
N LEU A 495 31.10 -16.75 -6.51
CA LEU A 495 31.74 -17.68 -5.58
C LEU A 495 32.34 -18.91 -6.28
N THR A 496 31.66 -19.45 -7.29
CA THR A 496 31.97 -20.80 -7.81
C THR A 496 32.77 -20.82 -9.10
N SER A 497 32.72 -19.78 -9.92
CA SER A 497 33.13 -19.85 -11.33
C SER A 497 34.15 -18.80 -11.75
N ASP A 498 34.21 -17.65 -11.05
CA ASP A 498 35.10 -16.56 -11.41
C ASP A 498 36.48 -16.74 -10.75
N SER A 499 37.53 -17.04 -11.54
CA SER A 499 38.86 -17.41 -11.05
C SER A 499 39.83 -16.23 -10.91
N THR A 500 39.62 -15.12 -11.63
CA THR A 500 40.47 -13.93 -11.56
C THR A 500 39.80 -12.77 -10.82
N ASN A 501 40.60 -11.86 -10.23
CA ASN A 501 40.07 -10.64 -9.62
C ASN A 501 39.28 -9.78 -10.60
N LYS A 502 39.61 -9.86 -11.89
CA LYS A 502 38.92 -9.13 -12.95
C LYS A 502 37.51 -9.67 -13.15
N ASP A 503 37.38 -10.97 -13.38
CA ASP A 503 36.07 -11.62 -13.58
C ASP A 503 35.17 -11.37 -12.36
N ARG A 504 35.74 -11.46 -11.16
CA ARG A 504 35.04 -11.22 -9.89
C ARG A 504 34.52 -9.80 -9.74
N TYR A 505 35.32 -8.76 -10.05
CA TYR A 505 34.80 -7.38 -9.94
C TYR A 505 33.76 -7.09 -11.03
N GLU A 506 33.93 -7.64 -12.24
CA GLU A 506 32.97 -7.47 -13.34
C GLU A 506 31.63 -8.12 -12.99
N ARG A 507 31.66 -9.31 -12.37
CA ARG A 507 30.46 -9.97 -11.83
C ARG A 507 29.77 -9.13 -10.76
N LEU A 508 30.53 -8.52 -9.84
CA LEU A 508 29.94 -7.64 -8.83
C LEU A 508 29.32 -6.38 -9.46
N LEU A 509 29.89 -5.83 -10.53
CA LEU A 509 29.25 -4.75 -11.28
C LEU A 509 27.91 -5.21 -11.88
N HIS A 510 27.85 -6.40 -12.47
CA HIS A 510 26.61 -6.98 -12.98
C HIS A 510 25.58 -7.20 -11.87
N PHE A 511 26.02 -7.68 -10.70
CA PHE A 511 25.16 -7.79 -9.53
C PHE A 511 24.52 -6.45 -9.15
N PHE A 512 25.30 -5.36 -9.07
CA PHE A 512 24.76 -4.05 -8.72
C PHE A 512 23.87 -3.44 -9.82
N GLU A 513 24.16 -3.69 -11.10
CA GLU A 513 23.27 -3.32 -12.21
C GLU A 513 21.91 -4.04 -12.08
N ALA A 514 21.95 -5.37 -11.89
CA ALA A 514 20.76 -6.20 -11.67
C ALA A 514 19.98 -5.82 -10.41
N LEU A 515 20.67 -5.57 -9.30
CA LEU A 515 20.10 -5.12 -8.02
C LEU A 515 19.32 -3.81 -8.20
N THR A 516 19.92 -2.85 -8.91
CA THR A 516 19.28 -1.55 -9.18
C THR A 516 18.00 -1.74 -9.98
N GLN A 517 18.05 -2.53 -11.04
CA GLN A 517 16.88 -2.81 -11.87
C GLN A 517 15.81 -3.61 -11.10
N PHE A 518 16.21 -4.52 -10.21
CA PHE A 518 15.32 -5.28 -9.34
C PHE A 518 14.55 -4.37 -8.39
N TYR A 519 15.24 -3.51 -7.63
CA TYR A 519 14.57 -2.54 -6.75
C TYR A 519 13.68 -1.56 -7.53
N ALA A 520 14.09 -1.14 -8.73
CA ALA A 520 13.29 -0.24 -9.55
C ALA A 520 12.00 -0.93 -10.02
N THR A 521 12.10 -2.21 -10.36
CA THR A 521 10.95 -3.06 -10.69
C THR A 521 9.98 -3.11 -9.51
N ILE A 522 10.46 -3.34 -8.28
CA ILE A 522 9.62 -3.34 -7.07
C ILE A 522 8.90 -1.99 -6.91
N HIS A 523 9.65 -0.89 -6.95
CA HIS A 523 9.08 0.44 -6.73
C HIS A 523 8.09 0.85 -7.82
N ILE A 524 8.40 0.64 -9.10
CA ILE A 524 7.47 0.92 -10.20
C ILE A 524 6.20 0.09 -10.00
N SER A 525 6.32 -1.19 -9.68
CA SER A 525 5.16 -2.08 -9.47
C SER A 525 4.26 -1.61 -8.34
N ALA A 526 4.85 -1.09 -7.26
CA ALA A 526 4.11 -0.53 -6.14
C ALA A 526 3.42 0.79 -6.54
N PHE A 527 4.18 1.78 -7.02
CA PHE A 527 3.64 3.12 -7.30
C PHE A 527 2.67 3.15 -8.50
N SER A 528 2.95 2.41 -9.58
CA SER A 528 2.07 2.36 -10.76
C SER A 528 0.72 1.68 -10.49
N SER A 529 0.59 0.95 -9.37
CA SER A 529 -0.70 0.40 -8.95
C SER A 529 -1.70 1.46 -8.47
N ASN A 530 -1.25 2.69 -8.24
CA ASN A 530 -2.10 3.82 -7.86
C ASN A 530 -1.87 5.00 -8.82
N SER A 531 -2.79 5.21 -9.75
CA SER A 531 -2.67 6.24 -10.80
C SER A 531 -2.50 7.66 -10.23
N GLY A 532 -3.21 7.99 -9.15
CA GLY A 532 -3.15 9.31 -8.52
C GLY A 532 -1.75 9.66 -7.98
N ILE A 533 -1.07 8.69 -7.37
CA ILE A 533 0.30 8.88 -6.85
C ILE A 533 1.32 8.71 -7.98
N TRP A 534 1.05 7.81 -8.93
CA TRP A 534 1.97 7.50 -10.02
C TRP A 534 2.26 8.72 -10.89
N GLU A 535 1.24 9.47 -11.31
CA GLU A 535 1.42 10.56 -12.28
C GLU A 535 2.39 11.64 -11.78
N GLU A 536 2.29 12.09 -10.52
CA GLU A 536 3.23 13.08 -9.98
C GLU A 536 4.68 12.55 -9.96
N ASN A 537 4.87 11.28 -9.57
CA ASN A 537 6.20 10.67 -9.53
C ASN A 537 6.76 10.43 -10.93
N ARG A 538 5.91 9.99 -11.85
CA ARG A 538 6.19 9.74 -13.25
C ARG A 538 6.63 11.01 -13.96
N GLU A 539 5.92 12.12 -13.79
CA GLU A 539 6.29 13.40 -14.41
C GLU A 539 7.69 13.85 -13.97
N TYR A 540 7.99 13.73 -12.68
CA TYR A 540 9.31 14.04 -12.14
C TYR A 540 10.40 13.12 -12.73
N ILE A 541 10.12 11.82 -12.82
CA ILE A 541 11.04 10.83 -13.40
C ILE A 541 11.31 11.17 -14.86
N LEU A 542 10.26 11.38 -15.67
CA LEU A 542 10.38 11.71 -17.09
C LEU A 542 11.20 12.97 -17.33
N LYS A 543 10.94 14.04 -16.56
CA LYS A 543 11.72 15.28 -16.62
C LYS A 543 13.19 15.02 -16.32
N THR A 544 13.48 14.30 -15.23
CA THR A 544 14.86 14.02 -14.80
C THR A 544 15.61 13.13 -15.80
N LEU A 545 14.92 12.15 -16.42
CA LEU A 545 15.51 11.30 -17.45
C LEU A 545 15.82 12.11 -18.71
N SER A 546 14.91 13.00 -19.13
CA SER A 546 15.12 13.91 -20.26
C SER A 546 16.31 14.84 -20.03
N ASP A 547 16.40 15.46 -18.85
CA ASP A 547 17.50 16.37 -18.48
C ASP A 547 18.88 15.66 -18.51
N GLN A 548 18.89 14.33 -18.36
CA GLN A 548 20.11 13.50 -18.39
C GLN A 548 20.30 12.72 -19.69
N ASN A 549 19.49 12.97 -20.73
CA ASN A 549 19.50 12.24 -22.01
C ASN A 549 19.39 10.72 -21.86
N LEU A 550 18.56 10.26 -20.91
CA LEU A 550 18.29 8.85 -20.66
C LEU A 550 16.90 8.48 -21.20
N SER A 551 16.75 7.25 -21.71
CA SER A 551 15.49 6.74 -22.24
C SER A 551 15.25 5.30 -21.81
N VAL A 552 14.01 4.97 -21.41
CA VAL A 552 13.63 3.59 -21.06
C VAL A 552 13.69 2.65 -22.27
N LYS A 553 13.69 3.18 -23.51
CA LYS A 553 13.96 2.38 -24.71
C LYS A 553 15.35 1.72 -24.68
N ARG A 554 16.29 2.24 -23.88
CA ARG A 554 17.60 1.63 -23.64
C ARG A 554 17.94 1.68 -22.15
N SER A 555 17.81 0.53 -21.50
CA SER A 555 18.17 0.29 -20.11
C SER A 555 19.61 0.73 -19.82
N SER A 556 19.80 1.36 -18.68
CA SER A 556 21.13 1.66 -18.15
C SER A 556 21.10 1.68 -16.62
N PHE A 557 22.26 1.47 -16.01
CA PHE A 557 22.41 1.59 -14.56
C PHE A 557 21.92 2.97 -14.07
N GLY A 558 22.37 4.05 -14.74
CA GLY A 558 21.98 5.41 -14.38
C GLY A 558 20.46 5.65 -14.38
N LEU A 559 19.75 5.08 -15.36
CA LEU A 559 18.30 5.20 -15.48
C LEU A 559 17.58 4.55 -14.30
N TRP A 560 17.85 3.28 -14.00
CA TRP A 560 17.18 2.58 -12.89
C TRP A 560 17.53 3.18 -11.53
N ARG A 561 18.75 3.70 -11.39
CA ARG A 561 19.20 4.41 -10.19
C ARG A 561 18.36 5.67 -9.92
N ILE A 562 18.03 6.47 -10.95
CA ILE A 562 17.18 7.67 -10.81
C ILE A 562 15.79 7.29 -10.34
N ILE A 563 15.22 6.24 -10.94
CA ILE A 563 13.89 5.74 -10.56
C ILE A 563 13.89 5.28 -9.10
N ASN A 564 14.89 4.48 -8.69
CA ASN A 564 15.05 4.06 -7.30
C ASN A 564 15.17 5.23 -6.34
N GLU A 565 16.01 6.21 -6.67
CA GLU A 565 16.24 7.38 -5.82
C GLU A 565 14.93 8.15 -5.57
N LYS A 566 14.16 8.43 -6.62
CA LYS A 566 12.88 9.14 -6.49
C LYS A 566 11.84 8.35 -5.72
N LEU A 567 11.59 7.10 -6.10
CA LEU A 567 10.50 6.32 -5.53
C LEU A 567 10.80 5.85 -4.11
N SER A 568 12.06 5.49 -3.80
CA SER A 568 12.47 5.19 -2.42
C SER A 568 12.38 6.42 -1.52
N ALA A 569 12.71 7.62 -2.02
CA ALA A 569 12.56 8.86 -1.25
C ALA A 569 11.09 9.16 -0.94
N ASN A 570 10.19 8.92 -1.89
CA ASN A 570 8.76 9.09 -1.65
C ASN A 570 8.24 8.06 -0.63
N LEU A 571 8.63 6.78 -0.75
CA LEU A 571 8.29 5.78 0.26
C LEU A 571 8.78 6.19 1.66
N ARG A 572 10.04 6.64 1.82
CA ARG A 572 10.55 7.16 3.11
C ARG A 572 9.71 8.29 3.68
N LYS A 573 9.19 9.17 2.82
CA LYS A 573 8.31 10.28 3.22
C LYS A 573 6.96 9.74 3.71
N MET A 574 6.34 8.83 2.96
CA MET A 574 5.06 8.20 3.32
C MET A 574 5.13 7.44 4.65
N LEU A 575 6.25 6.75 4.92
CA LEU A 575 6.46 6.05 6.21
C LEU A 575 6.53 7.00 7.42
N LYS A 576 6.77 8.29 7.19
CA LYS A 576 6.89 9.32 8.23
C LYS A 576 5.66 10.25 8.30
N SER A 577 4.67 10.06 7.43
CA SER A 577 3.44 10.84 7.38
C SER A 577 2.23 10.00 7.80
N ASP A 578 1.04 10.57 7.70
CA ASP A 578 -0.24 9.90 7.82
C ASP A 578 -0.57 8.99 6.61
N GLU A 579 0.31 8.95 5.59
CA GLU A 579 0.15 8.13 4.37
C GLU A 579 0.73 6.71 4.51
N ILE A 580 1.14 6.30 5.71
CA ILE A 580 1.75 4.98 5.92
C ILE A 580 0.85 3.80 5.51
N GLU A 581 -0.47 3.92 5.70
CA GLU A 581 -1.42 2.89 5.25
C GLU A 581 -1.43 2.75 3.74
N ILE A 582 -1.26 3.87 3.02
CA ILE A 582 -1.13 3.87 1.56
C ILE A 582 0.15 3.11 1.19
N ALA A 583 1.28 3.38 1.86
CA ALA A 583 2.53 2.67 1.63
C ALA A 583 2.37 1.14 1.85
N PHE A 584 1.66 0.73 2.90
CA PHE A 584 1.38 -0.68 3.14
C PHE A 584 0.60 -1.34 2.01
N GLU A 585 -0.39 -0.65 1.46
CA GLU A 585 -1.14 -1.19 0.34
C GLU A 585 -0.32 -1.19 -0.96
N LEU A 586 0.40 -0.11 -1.30
CA LEU A 586 1.25 -0.07 -2.50
C LEU A 586 2.23 -1.24 -2.56
N TYR A 587 2.81 -1.61 -1.42
CA TYR A 587 3.78 -2.71 -1.32
C TYR A 587 3.17 -4.02 -0.82
N ALA A 588 1.84 -4.11 -0.67
CA ALA A 588 1.15 -5.33 -0.24
C ALA A 588 1.76 -5.98 1.02
N THR A 589 2.17 -5.16 1.99
CA THR A 589 2.77 -5.60 3.27
C THR A 589 2.55 -4.55 4.35
N SER A 590 2.37 -4.96 5.60
CA SER A 590 2.41 -4.01 6.74
C SER A 590 3.69 -4.14 7.57
N ASP A 591 4.70 -4.86 7.06
CA ASP A 591 6.02 -4.95 7.70
C ASP A 591 6.86 -3.73 7.36
N ILE A 592 6.96 -2.82 8.32
CA ILE A 592 7.73 -1.58 8.22
C ILE A 592 9.21 -1.87 7.99
N LYS A 593 9.77 -2.92 8.61
CA LYS A 593 11.20 -3.25 8.44
C LYS A 593 11.50 -3.63 7.00
N THR A 594 10.54 -4.26 6.31
CA THR A 594 10.64 -4.51 4.86
C THR A 594 10.60 -3.20 4.06
N LEU A 595 9.70 -2.27 4.39
CA LEU A 595 9.61 -0.99 3.67
C LEU A 595 10.81 -0.06 3.93
N GLU A 596 11.38 -0.08 5.13
CA GLU A 596 12.62 0.61 5.48
C GLU A 596 13.82 0.03 4.71
N MET A 597 13.91 -1.30 4.59
CA MET A 597 14.90 -1.99 3.77
C MET A 597 14.79 -1.55 2.30
N LEU A 598 13.58 -1.56 1.73
CA LEU A 598 13.33 -1.14 0.34
C LEU A 598 13.61 0.34 0.11
N SER A 599 13.40 1.17 1.14
CA SER A 599 13.55 2.62 1.06
C SER A 599 14.84 3.14 1.68
N SER A 600 15.84 2.31 1.93
CA SER A 600 17.09 2.73 2.58
C SER A 600 17.81 3.82 1.80
N GLY A 601 18.12 4.94 2.47
CA GLY A 601 18.96 6.01 1.89
C GLY A 601 20.40 5.55 1.68
N GLU A 602 20.89 4.62 2.51
CA GLU A 602 22.22 4.04 2.36
C GLU A 602 22.32 3.19 1.09
N LEU A 603 21.28 2.42 0.75
CA LEU A 603 21.24 1.66 -0.49
C LEU A 603 21.40 2.58 -1.70
N ILE A 604 20.71 3.72 -1.72
CA ILE A 604 20.84 4.71 -2.80
C ILE A 604 22.28 5.23 -2.89
N SER A 605 22.93 5.49 -1.75
CA SER A 605 24.34 5.90 -1.70
C SER A 605 25.28 4.83 -2.29
N ILE A 606 25.08 3.56 -1.96
CA ILE A 606 25.81 2.42 -2.53
C ILE A 606 25.66 2.42 -4.05
N LEU A 607 24.42 2.46 -4.55
CA LEU A 607 24.13 2.42 -5.99
C LEU A 607 24.72 3.63 -6.75
N GLN A 608 24.67 4.82 -6.15
CA GLN A 608 25.31 6.02 -6.71
C GLN A 608 26.83 5.87 -6.82
N LYS A 609 27.48 5.37 -5.76
CA LYS A 609 28.93 5.16 -5.73
C LYS A 609 29.38 4.10 -6.72
N VAL A 610 28.70 2.95 -6.78
CA VAL A 610 29.02 1.88 -7.74
C VAL A 610 28.79 2.33 -9.18
N ASN A 611 27.68 3.04 -9.47
CA ASN A 611 27.42 3.58 -10.81
C ASN A 611 28.51 4.57 -11.25
N LYS A 612 28.97 5.45 -10.33
CA LYS A 612 30.09 6.37 -10.59
C LYS A 612 31.37 5.60 -10.91
N HIS A 613 31.74 4.61 -10.11
CA HIS A 613 32.91 3.77 -10.34
C HIS A 613 32.82 3.03 -11.68
N ARG A 614 31.68 2.40 -11.98
CA ARG A 614 31.43 1.71 -13.24
C ARG A 614 31.66 2.62 -14.45
N ASN A 615 31.13 3.85 -14.41
CA ASN A 615 31.29 4.81 -15.51
C ASN A 615 32.73 5.30 -15.64
N GLN A 616 33.43 5.54 -14.53
CA GLN A 616 34.85 5.90 -14.55
C GLN A 616 35.73 4.77 -15.11
N TRP A 617 35.51 3.53 -14.66
CA TRP A 617 36.32 2.38 -15.04
C TRP A 617 36.08 1.91 -16.48
N LYS A 618 34.83 2.00 -16.98
CA LYS A 618 34.50 1.65 -18.38
C LYS A 618 34.73 2.80 -19.37
N GLY A 619 34.56 4.06 -18.95
CA GLY A 619 34.64 5.23 -19.83
C GLY A 619 36.05 5.81 -20.02
N HIS A 620 36.97 5.57 -19.08
CA HIS A 620 38.31 6.18 -19.09
C HIS A 620 39.46 5.20 -18.79
N GLY A 621 39.21 3.89 -18.77
CA GLY A 621 40.22 2.89 -18.40
C GLY A 621 41.01 2.35 -19.59
N GLY A 622 42.35 2.48 -19.57
CA GLY A 622 43.25 1.66 -20.37
C GLY A 622 43.27 0.19 -19.92
N ALA A 623 44.29 -0.58 -20.31
CA ALA A 623 44.43 -1.97 -19.86
C ALA A 623 44.42 -2.07 -18.32
N VAL A 624 43.58 -2.93 -17.75
CA VAL A 624 43.43 -3.11 -16.31
C VAL A 624 44.56 -3.99 -15.78
N THR A 625 45.37 -3.47 -14.87
CA THR A 625 46.43 -4.28 -14.23
C THR A 625 45.85 -5.20 -13.16
N ALA A 626 46.60 -6.23 -12.74
CA ALA A 626 46.19 -7.11 -11.65
C ALA A 626 45.96 -6.35 -10.33
N ASN A 627 46.75 -5.31 -10.08
CA ASN A 627 46.60 -4.45 -8.91
C ASN A 627 45.31 -3.62 -8.97
N ASP A 628 45.02 -3.02 -10.14
CA ASP A 628 43.77 -2.28 -10.35
C ASP A 628 42.54 -3.19 -10.18
N ALA A 629 42.61 -4.42 -10.73
CA ALA A 629 41.53 -5.39 -10.58
C ALA A 629 41.31 -5.78 -9.11
N SER A 630 42.38 -5.93 -8.33
CA SER A 630 42.30 -6.22 -6.89
C SER A 630 41.68 -5.07 -6.10
N GLU A 631 42.06 -3.82 -6.39
CA GLU A 631 41.53 -2.64 -5.71
C GLU A 631 40.05 -2.40 -6.04
N ARG A 632 39.67 -2.56 -7.31
CA ARG A 632 38.27 -2.51 -7.76
C ARG A 632 37.44 -3.58 -7.07
N LEU A 633 37.95 -4.82 -7.01
CA LEU A 633 37.29 -5.93 -6.33
C LEU A 633 37.08 -5.62 -4.84
N ARG A 634 38.11 -5.13 -4.13
CA ARG A 634 38.00 -4.74 -2.72
C ARG A 634 36.89 -3.70 -2.53
N THR A 635 36.91 -2.64 -3.34
CA THR A 635 35.90 -1.57 -3.29
C THR A 635 34.47 -2.12 -3.44
N LEU A 636 34.23 -3.02 -4.40
CA LEU A 636 32.91 -3.60 -4.61
C LEU A 636 32.51 -4.61 -3.52
N LYS A 637 33.47 -5.33 -2.92
CA LYS A 637 33.21 -6.21 -1.78
C LYS A 637 32.76 -5.42 -0.54
N ASP A 638 33.36 -4.26 -0.30
CA ASP A 638 32.97 -3.38 0.80
C ASP A 638 31.53 -2.88 0.60
N GLU A 639 31.17 -2.44 -0.61
CA GLU A 639 29.79 -2.04 -0.93
C GLU A 639 28.80 -3.22 -0.84
N LEU A 640 29.22 -4.44 -1.22
CA LEU A 640 28.40 -5.65 -1.08
C LEU A 640 28.16 -6.01 0.40
N GLY A 641 29.16 -5.80 1.26
CA GLY A 641 29.04 -5.97 2.71
C GLY A 641 28.00 -5.01 3.30
N ARG A 642 28.05 -3.73 2.93
CA ARG A 642 27.04 -2.73 3.34
C ARG A 642 25.64 -3.07 2.85
N PHE A 643 25.52 -3.55 1.61
CA PHE A 643 24.25 -4.04 1.10
C PHE A 643 23.70 -5.23 1.92
N ARG A 644 24.57 -6.15 2.33
CA ARG A 644 24.21 -7.28 3.21
C ARG A 644 23.74 -6.80 4.59
N GLU A 645 24.33 -5.75 5.15
CA GLU A 645 23.88 -5.17 6.42
C GLU A 645 22.47 -4.57 6.32
N ILE A 646 22.16 -3.88 5.20
CA ILE A 646 20.83 -3.32 4.95
C ILE A 646 19.78 -4.41 4.79
N THR A 647 20.10 -5.45 4.02
CA THR A 647 19.11 -6.48 3.65
C THR A 647 18.96 -7.57 4.71
N GLY A 648 20.06 -7.99 5.36
CA GLY A 648 20.07 -9.14 6.25
C GLY A 648 19.32 -10.33 5.63
N LYS A 649 18.35 -10.88 6.35
CA LYS A 649 17.40 -11.90 5.85
C LYS A 649 16.02 -11.31 5.50
N GLY A 650 15.96 -10.03 5.13
CA GLY A 650 14.72 -9.27 4.95
C GLY A 650 13.80 -9.86 3.88
N PHE A 651 14.36 -10.42 2.80
CA PHE A 651 13.58 -11.08 1.74
C PHE A 651 12.85 -12.36 2.19
N ASN A 652 13.18 -12.95 3.34
CA ASN A 652 12.36 -14.02 3.92
C ASN A 652 10.96 -13.51 4.31
N ARG A 653 10.83 -12.23 4.65
CA ARG A 653 9.55 -11.57 4.98
C ARG A 653 8.83 -11.03 3.74
N TYR A 654 9.52 -10.95 2.60
CA TYR A 654 9.02 -10.38 1.37
C TYR A 654 9.61 -11.12 0.15
N GLN A 655 9.04 -12.30 -0.10
CA GLN A 655 9.60 -13.32 -0.96
C GLN A 655 9.23 -13.08 -2.41
N LEU A 656 10.14 -13.33 -3.35
CA LEU A 656 9.81 -13.39 -4.77
C LEU A 656 9.19 -14.77 -5.06
N ILE A 657 8.01 -14.77 -5.67
CA ILE A 657 7.28 -15.99 -6.02
C ILE A 657 6.79 -15.93 -7.47
N GLU A 658 6.52 -17.09 -8.03
CA GLU A 658 5.90 -17.26 -9.34
C GLU A 658 4.74 -18.25 -9.22
N PRO A 659 3.48 -17.77 -9.35
CA PRO A 659 2.32 -18.64 -9.37
C PRO A 659 2.32 -19.57 -10.58
N LYS A 660 2.08 -20.87 -10.34
CA LYS A 660 2.01 -21.91 -11.37
C LYS A 660 0.59 -22.40 -11.60
N SER A 661 -0.23 -22.49 -10.55
CA SER A 661 -1.67 -22.69 -10.69
C SER A 661 -2.42 -22.08 -9.52
N MET A 662 -3.67 -21.72 -9.75
CA MET A 662 -4.54 -21.13 -8.74
C MET A 662 -5.91 -21.79 -8.81
N THR A 663 -6.44 -22.15 -7.65
CA THR A 663 -7.83 -22.55 -7.49
C THR A 663 -8.51 -21.61 -6.51
N SER A 664 -9.78 -21.33 -6.74
CA SER A 664 -10.58 -20.57 -5.78
C SER A 664 -11.82 -21.38 -5.42
N PRO A 665 -11.76 -22.21 -4.36
CA PRO A 665 -12.89 -23.05 -3.96
C PRO A 665 -14.18 -22.27 -3.67
N ASP A 666 -14.05 -20.98 -3.33
CA ASP A 666 -15.14 -20.10 -2.89
C ASP A 666 -15.17 -18.72 -3.59
N GLY A 667 -14.34 -18.53 -4.62
CA GLY A 667 -14.23 -17.28 -5.37
C GLY A 667 -13.50 -16.14 -4.66
N LEU A 668 -12.93 -16.36 -3.46
CA LEU A 668 -12.37 -15.27 -2.65
C LEU A 668 -11.05 -15.59 -1.95
N THR A 669 -10.87 -16.84 -1.54
CA THR A 669 -9.59 -17.36 -1.10
C THR A 669 -8.97 -18.08 -2.30
N PHE A 670 -7.73 -17.75 -2.59
CA PHE A 670 -7.00 -18.35 -3.69
C PHE A 670 -5.94 -19.28 -3.12
N LEU A 671 -6.17 -20.59 -3.29
CA LEU A 671 -5.15 -21.61 -3.03
C LEU A 671 -4.27 -21.66 -4.27
N THR A 672 -3.03 -21.23 -4.08
CA THR A 672 -2.10 -21.00 -5.18
C THR A 672 -0.88 -21.88 -4.99
N TYR A 673 -0.68 -22.76 -5.96
CA TYR A 673 0.56 -23.49 -6.11
C TYR A 673 1.60 -22.57 -6.73
N ILE A 674 2.70 -22.37 -6.02
CA ILE A 674 3.75 -21.43 -6.38
C ILE A 674 5.11 -22.12 -6.51
N ARG A 675 5.98 -21.48 -7.28
CA ARG A 675 7.43 -21.66 -7.18
C ARG A 675 8.02 -20.49 -6.39
N ARG A 676 8.75 -20.76 -5.30
CA ARG A 676 9.51 -19.75 -4.57
C ARG A 676 10.78 -19.42 -5.33
N VAL A 677 10.93 -18.16 -5.70
CA VAL A 677 12.04 -17.63 -6.50
C VAL A 677 13.09 -17.02 -5.57
N ILE A 678 13.52 -17.81 -4.58
CA ILE A 678 14.48 -17.43 -3.54
C ILE A 678 15.66 -18.40 -3.58
N GLY A 679 16.84 -17.88 -3.25
CA GLY A 679 18.09 -18.62 -3.18
C GLY A 679 18.77 -18.83 -4.52
N SER A 680 19.92 -19.51 -4.53
CA SER A 680 20.73 -19.72 -5.73
C SER A 680 20.49 -21.07 -6.41
N ASN A 681 19.74 -21.97 -5.77
CA ASN A 681 19.44 -23.29 -6.30
C ASN A 681 18.45 -23.19 -7.49
N PRO A 682 18.82 -23.64 -8.71
CA PRO A 682 17.95 -23.58 -9.88
C PRO A 682 16.73 -24.50 -9.79
N GLN A 683 16.66 -25.45 -8.86
CA GLN A 683 15.47 -26.31 -8.73
C GLN A 683 14.26 -25.56 -8.17
N LEU A 684 14.48 -24.52 -7.37
CA LEU A 684 13.48 -23.65 -6.72
C LEU A 684 12.37 -24.40 -5.96
N GLU A 685 12.19 -24.08 -4.68
CA GLU A 685 11.15 -24.73 -3.87
C GLU A 685 9.74 -24.49 -4.41
N GLN A 686 8.86 -25.47 -4.25
CA GLN A 686 7.45 -25.39 -4.60
C GLN A 686 6.61 -25.49 -3.34
N ASP A 687 5.50 -24.76 -3.29
CA ASP A 687 4.64 -24.69 -2.11
C ASP A 687 3.19 -24.34 -2.48
N ASP A 688 2.26 -24.69 -1.60
CA ASP A 688 0.86 -24.29 -1.67
C ASP A 688 0.59 -23.19 -0.63
N ILE A 689 0.24 -22.00 -1.12
CA ILE A 689 -0.03 -20.84 -0.27
C ILE A 689 -1.46 -20.33 -0.42
N GLU A 690 -1.96 -19.69 0.62
CA GLU A 690 -3.24 -18.97 0.60
C GLU A 690 -2.98 -17.48 0.37
N ILE A 691 -3.59 -16.90 -0.66
CA ILE A 691 -3.47 -15.47 -0.97
C ILE A 691 -4.82 -14.78 -1.09
N SER A 692 -4.84 -13.48 -0.81
CA SER A 692 -6.07 -12.68 -0.71
C SER A 692 -6.59 -12.13 -2.04
N LEU A 693 -5.79 -12.17 -3.10
CA LEU A 693 -6.13 -11.63 -4.42
C LEU A 693 -5.79 -12.65 -5.51
N PRO A 694 -6.56 -12.68 -6.61
CA PRO A 694 -6.25 -13.57 -7.72
C PRO A 694 -4.90 -13.21 -8.34
N VAL A 695 -4.15 -14.23 -8.73
CA VAL A 695 -2.86 -14.07 -9.39
C VAL A 695 -2.90 -14.68 -10.78
N ALA A 696 -2.26 -13.99 -11.72
CA ALA A 696 -1.98 -14.55 -13.02
C ALA A 696 -0.75 -15.47 -12.93
N THR A 697 -0.81 -16.61 -13.64
CA THR A 697 0.31 -17.52 -13.79
C THR A 697 1.43 -16.90 -14.65
N ASP A 698 2.64 -17.43 -14.53
CA ASP A 698 3.82 -17.03 -15.32
C ASP A 698 4.22 -15.55 -15.19
N GLN A 699 3.87 -14.95 -14.05
CA GLN A 699 4.25 -13.60 -13.66
C GLN A 699 4.91 -13.65 -12.28
N LEU A 700 5.83 -12.70 -12.04
CA LEU A 700 6.50 -12.59 -10.76
C LEU A 700 5.68 -11.73 -9.80
N TYR A 701 5.64 -12.14 -8.53
CA TYR A 701 5.01 -11.40 -7.45
C TYR A 701 5.96 -11.33 -6.27
N LEU A 702 5.90 -10.22 -5.52
CA LEU A 702 6.41 -10.19 -4.16
C LEU A 702 5.29 -10.64 -3.22
N TYR A 703 5.61 -11.58 -2.33
CA TYR A 703 4.69 -12.17 -1.38
C TYR A 703 5.14 -11.87 0.04
N ALA A 704 4.22 -11.35 0.85
CA ALA A 704 4.43 -11.13 2.27
C ALA A 704 3.73 -12.26 3.06
N PRO A 705 4.44 -13.33 3.48
CA PRO A 705 3.81 -14.54 4.02
C PRO A 705 2.93 -14.28 5.24
N GLU A 706 3.40 -13.41 6.13
CA GLU A 706 2.69 -13.01 7.36
C GLU A 706 1.35 -12.29 7.09
N TYR A 707 1.18 -11.73 5.89
CA TYR A 707 0.03 -10.93 5.52
C TYR A 707 -0.87 -11.60 4.48
N ASN A 708 -0.44 -12.72 3.88
CA ASN A 708 -1.09 -13.37 2.74
C ASN A 708 -1.38 -12.42 1.56
N LYS A 709 -0.55 -11.38 1.43
CA LYS A 709 -0.67 -10.33 0.42
C LYS A 709 0.42 -10.48 -0.64
N VAL A 710 0.07 -10.17 -1.87
CA VAL A 710 0.96 -10.25 -3.03
C VAL A 710 0.94 -8.95 -3.82
N ARG A 711 2.11 -8.56 -4.37
CA ARG A 711 2.25 -7.45 -5.31
C ARG A 711 2.83 -7.98 -6.62
N LYS A 712 2.03 -7.92 -7.68
CA LYS A 712 2.48 -8.23 -9.05
C LYS A 712 3.63 -7.33 -9.44
N LEU A 713 4.69 -7.92 -10.02
CA LEU A 713 5.79 -7.17 -10.59
C LEU A 713 5.51 -6.78 -12.05
N VAL A 714 5.92 -5.57 -12.43
CA VAL A 714 6.01 -5.17 -13.83
C VAL A 714 7.02 -6.06 -14.57
N PRO A 715 6.80 -6.35 -15.88
CA PRO A 715 7.56 -7.36 -16.63
C PRO A 715 8.97 -6.90 -17.06
N ILE A 716 9.68 -6.16 -16.20
CA ILE A 716 11.08 -5.73 -16.42
C ILE A 716 12.04 -6.90 -16.15
N ILE A 717 11.64 -7.86 -15.30
CA ILE A 717 12.41 -9.04 -14.94
C ILE A 717 11.56 -10.27 -15.20
N ARG A 718 12.16 -11.30 -15.77
CA ARG A 718 11.50 -12.56 -16.10
C ARG A 718 12.32 -13.75 -15.64
N LEU A 719 11.63 -14.83 -15.33
CA LEU A 719 12.20 -16.16 -15.31
C LEU A 719 11.85 -16.86 -16.61
N HIS A 720 12.82 -17.55 -17.19
CA HIS A 720 12.59 -18.43 -18.32
C HIS A 720 12.88 -19.87 -17.89
N ASP A 721 11.91 -20.76 -18.13
CA ASP A 721 12.01 -22.18 -17.84
C ASP A 721 12.76 -22.88 -18.99
N THR A 722 14.10 -22.80 -18.96
CA THR A 722 14.97 -23.71 -19.72
C THR A 722 15.33 -24.92 -18.85
N LEU A 723 16.22 -25.81 -19.31
CA LEU A 723 16.76 -26.91 -18.50
C LEU A 723 17.34 -26.45 -17.13
N GLN A 724 17.69 -25.16 -17.01
CA GLN A 724 18.02 -24.49 -15.75
C GLN A 724 17.30 -23.12 -15.69
N PRO A 725 16.41 -22.89 -14.71
CA PRO A 725 15.72 -21.61 -14.56
C PRO A 725 16.68 -20.42 -14.64
N THR A 726 16.43 -19.54 -15.60
CA THR A 726 17.31 -18.41 -15.91
C THR A 726 16.57 -17.10 -15.76
N SER A 727 17.22 -16.12 -15.14
CA SER A 727 16.68 -14.77 -14.97
C SER A 727 17.15 -13.87 -16.09
N TYR A 728 16.21 -13.10 -16.61
CA TYR A 728 16.40 -12.17 -17.71
C TYR A 728 15.91 -10.78 -17.30
N PHE A 729 16.71 -9.77 -17.60
CA PHE A 729 16.47 -8.37 -17.29
C PHE A 729 16.28 -7.57 -18.57
N TYR A 730 15.25 -6.73 -18.64
CA TYR A 730 15.00 -5.89 -19.80
C TYR A 730 16.20 -4.99 -20.09
N ASN A 731 16.64 -4.97 -21.34
CA ASN A 731 17.81 -4.24 -21.80
C ASN A 731 17.44 -3.13 -22.77
N ARG A 732 16.69 -3.42 -23.83
CA ARG A 732 16.39 -2.43 -24.86
C ARG A 732 15.17 -2.80 -25.69
N LEU A 733 14.58 -1.80 -26.34
CA LEU A 733 13.55 -1.97 -27.34
C LEU A 733 14.17 -1.80 -28.73
N GLU A 734 14.03 -2.82 -29.58
CA GLU A 734 14.44 -2.82 -30.99
C GLU A 734 13.20 -2.87 -31.91
N SER A 735 13.40 -2.75 -33.22
CA SER A 735 12.32 -2.88 -34.21
C SER A 735 11.71 -4.29 -34.24
N SER A 736 12.48 -5.30 -33.84
CA SER A 736 12.06 -6.71 -33.76
C SER A 736 11.42 -7.10 -32.43
N GLY A 737 11.33 -6.16 -31.48
CA GLY A 737 10.74 -6.38 -30.16
C GLY A 737 11.66 -6.02 -29.00
N SER A 738 11.23 -6.37 -27.79
CA SER A 738 11.94 -6.09 -26.55
C SER A 738 13.01 -7.15 -26.29
N VAL A 739 14.20 -6.69 -25.93
CA VAL A 739 15.38 -7.51 -25.70
C VAL A 739 15.68 -7.59 -24.21
N PHE A 740 15.92 -8.80 -23.73
CA PHE A 740 16.32 -9.08 -22.35
C PHE A 740 17.68 -9.76 -22.31
N ILE A 741 18.44 -9.51 -21.25
CA ILE A 741 19.77 -10.10 -21.03
C ILE A 741 19.83 -10.91 -19.74
N SER A 742 20.63 -11.96 -19.73
CA SER A 742 20.98 -12.70 -18.53
C SER A 742 22.38 -12.34 -18.04
N TYR A 743 22.53 -12.14 -16.73
CA TYR A 743 23.83 -11.95 -16.09
C TYR A 743 24.44 -13.26 -15.57
N GLN A 744 23.70 -14.36 -15.64
CA GLN A 744 24.12 -15.67 -15.14
C GLN A 744 24.28 -16.74 -16.22
N PHE A 745 23.57 -16.64 -17.33
CA PHE A 745 23.54 -17.69 -18.36
C PHE A 745 24.25 -17.21 -19.63
N SER A 746 25.45 -17.75 -19.88
CA SER A 746 26.29 -17.36 -21.00
C SER A 746 25.95 -18.07 -22.31
N THR A 747 25.23 -19.20 -22.27
CA THR A 747 24.85 -19.98 -23.46
C THR A 747 23.77 -19.28 -24.28
N GLU A 748 22.79 -18.66 -23.60
CA GLU A 748 21.76 -17.83 -24.22
C GLU A 748 21.66 -16.51 -23.44
N PRO A 749 22.63 -15.61 -23.65
CA PRO A 749 22.76 -14.39 -22.84
C PRO A 749 21.72 -13.33 -23.18
N GLU A 750 21.03 -13.47 -24.31
CA GLU A 750 20.04 -12.52 -24.81
C GLU A 750 18.83 -13.26 -25.38
N ILE A 751 17.63 -12.77 -25.06
CA ILE A 751 16.36 -13.28 -25.62
C ILE A 751 15.49 -12.12 -26.10
N HIS A 752 14.64 -12.40 -27.09
CA HIS A 752 13.57 -11.50 -27.52
C HIS A 752 12.26 -11.92 -26.89
N TYR A 753 11.55 -10.98 -26.29
CA TYR A 753 10.26 -11.24 -25.69
C TYR A 753 9.38 -10.00 -25.68
N ASP A 754 8.31 -10.05 -26.46
CA ASP A 754 7.32 -8.98 -26.48
C ASP A 754 6.16 -9.23 -25.53
N ASN A 755 5.78 -8.16 -24.85
CA ASN A 755 4.70 -8.17 -23.88
C ASN A 755 3.99 -6.84 -23.91
N GLU A 756 2.68 -6.85 -24.15
CA GLU A 756 1.89 -5.62 -24.22
C GLU A 756 2.00 -4.78 -22.94
N SER A 757 2.10 -5.41 -21.76
CA SER A 757 2.27 -4.69 -20.49
C SER A 757 3.66 -4.06 -20.38
N LEU A 758 4.70 -4.69 -20.93
CA LEU A 758 6.05 -4.08 -20.98
C LEU A 758 6.07 -2.90 -21.95
N LEU A 759 5.52 -3.07 -23.15
CA LEU A 759 5.46 -2.00 -24.15
C LEU A 759 4.66 -0.81 -23.62
N SER A 760 3.52 -1.07 -22.97
CA SER A 760 2.74 -0.04 -22.29
C SER A 760 3.55 0.69 -21.22
N LEU A 761 4.37 -0.02 -20.45
CA LEU A 761 5.21 0.60 -19.43
C LEU A 761 6.35 1.43 -20.05
N ILE A 762 6.97 0.93 -21.12
CA ILE A 762 8.01 1.66 -21.86
C ILE A 762 7.44 2.93 -22.45
N GLU A 763 6.25 2.87 -23.07
CA GLU A 763 5.52 4.03 -23.57
C GLU A 763 5.20 5.02 -22.46
N ASP A 764 4.67 4.52 -21.33
CA ASP A 764 4.35 5.34 -20.18
C ASP A 764 5.59 6.05 -19.61
N LEU A 765 6.76 5.40 -19.66
CA LEU A 765 8.04 5.96 -19.21
C LEU A 765 8.91 6.57 -20.33
N SER A 766 8.33 6.88 -21.51
CA SER A 766 9.05 7.52 -22.61
C SER A 766 8.52 8.94 -22.88
N PHE A 767 9.44 9.89 -23.06
CA PHE A 767 9.12 11.22 -23.59
C PHE A 767 8.79 11.10 -25.09
N LYS A 768 7.68 11.69 -25.55
CA LYS A 768 7.51 11.99 -26.97
C LYS A 768 8.28 13.28 -27.27
N GLN A 769 9.47 13.17 -27.85
CA GLN A 769 10.01 14.26 -28.66
C GLN A 769 9.12 14.37 -29.89
N TRP A 770 8.49 15.52 -30.08
CA TRP A 770 7.94 15.86 -31.39
C TRP A 770 8.99 16.67 -32.11
N ASP A 771 9.37 16.18 -33.29
CA ASP A 771 10.06 16.97 -34.28
C ASP A 771 9.24 18.24 -34.52
N SER A 772 9.94 19.37 -34.38
CA SER A 772 9.46 20.75 -34.57
C SER A 772 8.74 20.99 -35.88
#